data_AF-A0A2E6WFL3-F1
#
_entry.id   AF-A0A2E6WFL3-F1
#
_cell.length_a   1.000
_cell.length_b   1.000
_cell.length_c   1.000
_cell.angle_alpha   90.00
_cell.angle_beta   90.00
_cell.angle_gamma   90.00
#
_symmetry.space_group_name_H-M   'P 1'
#
loop_
_entity.id
_entity.type
_entity.pdbx_description
1 polymer ?
#
loop_
_entity_poly.entity_id
_entity_poly.type
_entity_poly.pdbx_seq_one_letter_code
_entity_poly.pdbx_strand_id
1 'polypeptide(L)'
;MTLTCNNIVATVSVISADTLNRQASIWILLSSLLKKSYTLGNSTGQSGKHARASQVSISILLVLLIGSGLPAAIYTLKNNVQVEGEPGKIGGIGETPLASGTTAGEVSTKLVHFADDGIRRTFFSQYQVLNFVNSPTESLERIILKQRVATVGKRLVAVGPILSITSFDDFGRRTVTMRDTRGPLHIIQGVTEVNSKYIKLESLLTKTPIIWETRLATSSMPTPILGKILKTHLDMKNPDDRLKIVRLYMQCERYREAMFELQSAIEQFPELANLKEQISQLRQALADRLIEEIESRQRAGQHSRVYNWLKSFPSDGVAVETLLRARDLMKDYDDQSKQRDIVFALFDKYASQIQEQETKDAVARIRDEIFSELNINTLPRFADFVRLSEDPDIGFDQKLAMAISGWLMGQGEVTQNLAVATSLFEVRNKVRDYLNSNNDEQRSALLNDIAGLEGGTPANIARLLNAMKPTPPLVQQAHEDPLHFVFESTGADGKTFRYLVQLPPDYDAYRKYPTILTLHGAGNSPEQQIDWWAGGYNKQMDLRLGQASRHGYIVIAPEWTDDQYQSSYEYSAQEHSRVLYALQESLHRFAIDTDRVFLTGHSVGGDAAWDIGLAHPDLWAGVIPICATAGKYVTRYWENAKHVSFYFVSGEMDGNRIAQNERDFNRYLNRSGFDTMIVEYKGRGHDHFQDDIHHMFDWMRFHRRDFEVSEFQVTSMRPWDNYFWWTEFSKFPTEAITLPLEWPPSSARAMEIEASIGPNNRIRVKSAAANISIFLNPDLVDFEKNVSLTVIGRERVVPIEPSVEVMLEDVRSRGDRQRPFWVRFDFSRQP
;
A
#
# COMPACT_ATOMS: atom_id res chain seq x y z
N MET A 1 23.69 38.72 -16.10
CA MET A 1 22.77 37.59 -16.31
C MET A 1 22.82 36.76 -15.04
N THR A 2 21.88 37.03 -14.17
CA THR A 2 21.69 36.47 -12.82
C THR A 2 20.18 36.21 -12.73
N LEU A 3 19.76 35.12 -12.09
CA LEU A 3 18.42 34.45 -12.10
C LEU A 3 18.49 33.19 -12.98
N THR A 4 18.26 31.96 -12.52
CA THR A 4 17.48 31.44 -11.38
C THR A 4 18.04 30.09 -10.89
N CYS A 5 18.52 30.04 -9.65
CA CYS A 5 18.64 28.81 -8.85
C CYS A 5 17.56 28.89 -7.77
N ASN A 6 16.38 28.32 -8.02
CA ASN A 6 15.34 28.05 -7.03
C ASN A 6 14.28 27.19 -7.73
N ASN A 7 14.46 25.86 -7.70
CA ASN A 7 13.42 24.84 -7.92
C ASN A 7 13.92 23.38 -7.80
N ILE A 8 15.15 23.15 -7.34
CA ILE A 8 15.71 21.79 -7.14
C ILE A 8 15.71 21.35 -5.66
N VAL A 9 15.31 22.22 -4.72
CA VAL A 9 15.43 21.95 -3.27
C VAL A 9 14.20 21.22 -2.68
N ALA A 10 13.10 21.04 -3.42
CA ALA A 10 11.87 20.44 -2.87
C ALA A 10 11.69 18.93 -3.14
N THR A 11 12.54 18.30 -3.94
CA THR A 11 12.33 16.89 -4.36
C THR A 11 13.43 15.92 -3.88
N VAL A 12 14.44 16.41 -3.14
CA VAL A 12 15.60 15.61 -2.68
C VAL A 12 15.51 15.25 -1.18
N SER A 13 14.58 15.83 -0.43
CA SER A 13 14.54 15.74 1.05
C SER A 13 13.70 14.59 1.63
N VAL A 14 13.13 13.71 0.79
CA VAL A 14 12.28 12.57 1.23
C VAL A 14 13.04 11.23 1.18
N ILE A 15 14.36 11.27 0.96
CA ILE A 15 15.23 10.10 0.92
C ILE A 15 15.57 9.66 2.37
N SER A 16 14.90 8.59 2.80
CA SER A 16 15.29 7.64 3.86
C SER A 16 15.82 8.19 5.18
N ALA A 17 15.11 9.09 5.87
CA ALA A 17 15.37 9.30 7.30
C ALA A 17 15.05 8.02 8.11
N ASP A 18 14.03 7.24 7.76
CA ASP A 18 13.60 6.06 8.57
C ASP A 18 14.56 4.86 8.48
N THR A 19 15.16 4.56 7.33
CA THR A 19 16.10 3.43 7.19
C THR A 19 17.52 3.81 7.62
N LEU A 20 17.95 5.05 7.32
CA LEU A 20 19.17 5.59 7.90
C LEU A 20 19.03 5.79 9.41
N ASN A 21 17.86 6.14 9.97
CA ASN A 21 17.66 6.20 11.43
C ASN A 21 17.56 4.81 12.05
N ARG A 22 16.95 3.81 11.39
CA ARG A 22 16.99 2.41 11.90
C ARG A 22 18.42 1.90 12.05
N GLN A 23 19.26 2.15 11.05
CA GLN A 23 20.68 1.77 11.13
C GLN A 23 21.50 2.74 11.98
N ALA A 24 21.24 4.05 11.95
CA ALA A 24 21.97 5.06 12.71
C ALA A 24 21.66 4.99 14.20
N SER A 25 20.43 4.69 14.63
CA SER A 25 20.11 4.50 16.05
C SER A 25 20.83 3.27 16.62
N ILE A 26 20.92 2.18 15.85
CA ILE A 26 21.71 1.00 16.20
C ILE A 26 23.23 1.33 16.17
N TRP A 27 23.71 2.09 15.18
CA TRP A 27 25.09 2.55 15.06
C TRP A 27 25.49 3.63 16.07
N ILE A 28 24.59 4.47 16.55
CA ILE A 28 24.80 5.48 17.59
C ILE A 28 24.87 4.78 18.95
N LEU A 29 24.02 3.78 19.19
CA LEU A 29 24.15 2.85 20.32
C LEU A 29 25.50 2.11 20.28
N LEU A 30 25.89 1.53 19.13
CA LEU A 30 27.16 0.81 18.95
C LEU A 30 28.42 1.71 18.98
N SER A 31 28.35 2.94 18.46
CA SER A 31 29.50 3.87 18.43
C SER A 31 29.72 4.59 19.76
N SER A 32 28.66 4.84 20.54
CA SER A 32 28.80 5.34 21.93
C SER A 32 29.47 4.31 22.85
N LEU A 33 29.25 3.01 22.60
CA LEU A 33 29.91 1.88 23.26
C LEU A 33 31.41 1.81 22.94
N LEU A 34 31.80 2.13 21.69
CA LEU A 34 33.20 2.14 21.25
C LEU A 34 34.00 3.37 21.73
N LYS A 35 33.37 4.56 21.81
CA LYS A 35 34.05 5.81 22.22
C LYS A 35 34.40 5.87 23.72
N LYS A 36 33.60 5.25 24.59
CA LYS A 36 33.91 5.14 26.04
C LYS A 36 35.04 4.14 26.36
N SER A 37 35.32 3.21 25.45
CA SER A 37 36.37 2.20 25.63
C SER A 37 37.78 2.75 25.31
N TYR A 38 37.88 3.74 24.41
CA TYR A 38 39.17 4.34 24.01
C TYR A 38 39.69 5.44 24.94
N THR A 39 38.84 5.99 25.82
CA THR A 39 39.23 7.08 26.73
C THR A 39 39.78 6.61 28.08
N LEU A 40 39.74 5.30 28.38
CA LEU A 40 40.28 4.71 29.61
C LEU A 40 41.65 4.03 29.44
N GLY A 41 42.25 4.05 28.24
CA GLY A 41 43.49 3.35 27.93
C GLY A 41 44.80 4.14 28.09
N ASN A 42 44.76 5.42 28.46
CA ASN A 42 45.96 6.28 28.50
C ASN A 42 46.12 6.99 29.85
N SER A 43 46.43 6.25 30.91
CA SER A 43 47.18 6.80 32.05
C SER A 43 47.86 5.71 32.88
N THR A 44 49.17 5.90 33.10
CA THR A 44 50.02 5.41 34.22
C THR A 44 50.48 3.94 34.26
N GLY A 45 51.69 3.67 33.76
CA GLY A 45 52.93 3.60 34.56
C GLY A 45 53.02 2.70 35.81
N GLN A 46 53.71 1.56 35.63
CA GLN A 46 54.64 0.82 36.53
C GLN A 46 54.32 0.47 38.01
N SER A 47 54.65 -0.80 38.31
CA SER A 47 55.29 -1.38 39.52
C SER A 47 54.44 -2.20 40.52
N GLY A 48 54.88 -3.44 40.79
CA GLY A 48 54.72 -4.11 42.09
C GLY A 48 54.03 -5.50 42.08
N LYS A 49 54.74 -6.53 42.56
CA LYS A 49 54.37 -7.96 42.52
C LYS A 49 53.42 -8.43 43.65
N HIS A 50 52.74 -9.56 43.35
CA HIS A 50 52.15 -10.61 44.22
C HIS A 50 50.81 -10.35 44.93
N ALA A 51 49.73 -10.94 44.39
CA ALA A 51 48.93 -12.00 45.04
C ALA A 51 47.89 -12.57 44.06
N ARG A 52 47.86 -13.90 43.90
CA ARG A 52 46.81 -14.64 43.17
C ARG A 52 45.52 -14.65 44.00
N ALA A 53 44.43 -14.08 43.49
CA ALA A 53 43.06 -14.47 43.81
C ALA A 53 42.08 -13.91 42.76
N SER A 54 41.47 -14.83 41.99
CA SER A 54 40.18 -14.72 41.30
C SER A 54 39.60 -13.32 41.00
N GLN A 55 39.89 -12.79 39.81
CA GLN A 55 38.99 -11.89 39.10
C GLN A 55 38.86 -12.40 37.67
N VAL A 56 37.75 -13.08 37.41
CA VAL A 56 37.30 -13.37 36.05
C VAL A 56 36.64 -12.09 35.55
N SER A 57 37.44 -11.23 34.91
CA SER A 57 36.93 -10.11 34.14
C SER A 57 36.29 -10.65 32.86
N ILE A 58 34.98 -10.96 32.91
CA ILE A 58 34.17 -11.15 31.70
C ILE A 58 33.78 -9.75 31.22
N SER A 59 34.70 -9.13 30.49
CA SER A 59 34.38 -8.19 29.43
C SER A 59 34.33 -8.98 28.13
N ILE A 60 33.38 -8.63 27.25
CA ILE A 60 33.02 -9.27 25.97
C ILE A 60 31.92 -10.33 26.10
N LEU A 61 30.67 -9.88 26.01
CA LEU A 61 29.56 -10.70 25.51
C LEU A 61 29.26 -10.27 24.07
N LEU A 62 30.21 -10.55 23.19
CA LEU A 62 30.01 -10.50 21.74
C LEU A 62 30.79 -11.67 21.14
N VAL A 63 30.31 -12.88 21.42
CA VAL A 63 30.79 -14.09 20.76
C VAL A 63 30.19 -14.07 19.35
N LEU A 64 30.94 -13.48 18.41
CA LEU A 64 30.76 -13.66 16.98
C LEU A 64 31.06 -15.13 16.64
N LEU A 65 30.03 -15.98 16.72
CA LEU A 65 30.02 -17.27 16.03
C LEU A 65 29.81 -16.97 14.54
N ILE A 66 30.92 -16.88 13.79
CA ILE A 66 30.90 -16.77 12.33
C ILE A 66 30.41 -18.12 11.79
N GLY A 67 29.11 -18.18 11.50
CA GLY A 67 28.55 -19.20 10.63
C GLY A 67 28.98 -18.95 9.19
N SER A 68 29.39 -20.01 8.49
CA SER A 68 29.74 -19.98 7.07
C SER A 68 28.48 -19.85 6.19
N GLY A 69 27.83 -18.69 6.23
CA GLY A 69 26.81 -18.25 5.28
C GLY A 69 27.34 -17.13 4.40
N LEU A 70 26.81 -16.98 3.18
CA LEU A 70 27.07 -15.77 2.39
C LEU A 70 26.55 -14.57 3.18
N PRO A 71 27.24 -13.42 3.16
CA PRO A 71 26.73 -12.21 3.79
C PRO A 71 25.39 -11.83 3.16
N ALA A 72 24.43 -11.40 3.99
CA ALA A 72 23.18 -10.83 3.50
C ALA A 72 23.48 -9.62 2.60
N ALA A 73 22.57 -9.28 1.71
CA ALA A 73 22.69 -8.12 0.85
C ALA A 73 21.36 -7.37 0.77
N ILE A 74 21.47 -6.06 0.54
CA ILE A 74 20.34 -5.17 0.29
C ILE A 74 20.33 -4.86 -1.21
N TYR A 75 19.27 -5.31 -1.87
CA TYR A 75 18.93 -4.87 -3.22
C TYR A 75 18.06 -3.63 -3.13
N THR A 76 18.44 -2.56 -3.82
CA THR A 76 17.54 -1.44 -4.09
C THR A 76 17.08 -1.56 -5.52
N LEU A 77 15.76 -1.62 -5.72
CA LEU A 77 15.14 -1.70 -7.03
C LEU A 77 14.90 -0.31 -7.63
N LYS A 78 14.61 -0.22 -8.93
CA LYS A 78 14.34 1.04 -9.63
C LYS A 78 13.11 1.78 -9.10
N ASN A 79 12.15 1.06 -8.54
CA ASN A 79 10.98 1.60 -7.84
C ASN A 79 11.28 1.99 -6.37
N ASN A 80 12.55 1.97 -5.94
CA ASN A 80 13.03 2.25 -4.58
C ASN A 80 12.65 1.22 -3.51
N VAL A 81 11.98 0.12 -3.88
CA VAL A 81 11.77 -0.99 -2.94
C VAL A 81 13.13 -1.58 -2.57
N GLN A 82 13.31 -1.84 -1.27
CA GLN A 82 14.49 -2.51 -0.75
C GLN A 82 14.16 -3.94 -0.33
N VAL A 83 14.97 -4.88 -0.79
CA VAL A 83 14.85 -6.31 -0.45
C VAL A 83 16.15 -6.76 0.19
N GLU A 84 16.08 -7.31 1.40
CA GLU A 84 17.22 -7.78 2.15
C GLU A 84 17.19 -9.30 2.34
N GLY A 85 18.32 -9.96 2.11
CA GLY A 85 18.47 -11.39 2.36
C GLY A 85 19.77 -11.94 1.76
N GLU A 86 20.01 -13.24 1.92
CA GLU A 86 21.11 -13.93 1.26
C GLU A 86 20.90 -13.87 -0.26
N PRO A 87 21.84 -13.30 -1.03
CA PRO A 87 21.65 -13.06 -2.45
C PRO A 87 21.87 -14.33 -3.27
N GLY A 88 21.04 -14.53 -4.30
CA GLY A 88 21.24 -15.58 -5.30
C GLY A 88 20.74 -15.20 -6.70
N LYS A 89 21.07 -16.03 -7.69
CA LYS A 89 20.67 -15.84 -9.10
C LYS A 89 20.33 -17.16 -9.79
N ILE A 90 19.28 -17.14 -10.61
CA ILE A 90 18.80 -18.27 -11.43
C ILE A 90 18.47 -17.80 -12.86
N GLY A 91 18.37 -18.74 -13.81
CA GLY A 91 17.97 -18.46 -15.20
C GLY A 91 16.47 -18.25 -15.38
N GLY A 92 15.67 -18.86 -14.51
CA GLY A 92 14.22 -18.72 -14.47
C GLY A 92 13.65 -19.35 -13.20
N ILE A 93 12.43 -18.95 -12.83
CA ILE A 93 11.64 -19.68 -11.84
C ILE A 93 11.37 -21.08 -12.39
N GLY A 94 11.45 -22.10 -11.54
CA GLY A 94 11.41 -23.52 -11.93
C GLY A 94 12.78 -24.21 -11.83
N GLU A 95 13.88 -23.46 -11.95
CA GLU A 95 15.23 -23.96 -11.63
C GLU A 95 15.37 -24.15 -10.12
N THR A 96 16.00 -25.26 -9.69
CA THR A 96 16.32 -25.46 -8.27
C THR A 96 17.42 -24.48 -7.87
N PRO A 97 17.19 -23.53 -6.93
CA PRO A 97 18.17 -22.47 -6.61
C PRO A 97 19.52 -22.98 -6.04
N LEU A 98 19.56 -24.26 -5.65
CA LEU A 98 20.71 -24.93 -5.03
C LEU A 98 21.33 -26.03 -5.91
N ALA A 99 20.86 -26.24 -7.14
CA ALA A 99 21.45 -27.24 -8.04
C ALA A 99 22.77 -26.71 -8.63
N SER A 100 23.89 -27.09 -8.03
CA SER A 100 25.20 -26.99 -8.67
C SER A 100 25.29 -27.97 -9.84
N GLY A 101 25.26 -27.48 -11.08
CA GLY A 101 25.61 -28.29 -12.24
C GLY A 101 24.83 -27.96 -13.50
N THR A 102 25.43 -27.12 -14.33
CA THR A 102 25.17 -26.98 -15.76
C THR A 102 25.18 -28.34 -16.46
N THR A 103 24.10 -28.68 -17.17
CA THR A 103 24.20 -29.51 -18.38
C THR A 103 25.05 -28.74 -19.38
N ALA A 104 26.16 -29.33 -19.83
CA ALA A 104 27.05 -28.71 -20.80
C ALA A 104 26.30 -28.42 -22.11
N GLY A 105 26.06 -27.14 -22.42
CA GLY A 105 25.47 -26.71 -23.70
C GLY A 105 24.69 -25.39 -23.68
N GLU A 106 24.08 -25.01 -22.56
CA GLU A 106 23.33 -23.75 -22.44
C GLU A 106 23.99 -22.79 -21.45
N VAL A 107 24.53 -21.69 -21.97
CA VAL A 107 24.89 -20.53 -21.13
C VAL A 107 23.57 -19.83 -20.77
N SER A 108 22.87 -20.34 -19.75
CA SER A 108 21.67 -19.68 -19.22
C SER A 108 22.09 -18.35 -18.60
N THR A 109 21.68 -17.23 -19.20
CA THR A 109 21.88 -15.90 -18.62
C THR A 109 21.04 -15.82 -17.34
N LYS A 110 21.70 -15.77 -16.17
CA LYS A 110 21.05 -15.71 -14.86
C LYS A 110 20.45 -14.32 -14.59
N LEU A 111 19.35 -14.02 -15.27
CA LEU A 111 18.66 -12.72 -15.25
C LEU A 111 17.68 -12.58 -14.07
N VAL A 112 17.38 -13.66 -13.35
CA VAL A 112 16.53 -13.61 -12.16
C VAL A 112 17.41 -13.53 -10.92
N HIS A 113 17.26 -12.45 -10.16
CA HIS A 113 17.87 -12.30 -8.85
C HIS A 113 16.88 -12.71 -7.76
N PHE A 114 17.39 -13.17 -6.62
CA PHE A 114 16.59 -13.35 -5.43
C PHE A 114 17.35 -12.98 -4.14
N ALA A 115 16.57 -12.71 -3.10
CA ALA A 115 17.04 -12.59 -1.73
C ALA A 115 16.29 -13.61 -0.85
N ASP A 116 17.03 -14.42 -0.08
CA ASP A 116 16.49 -15.36 0.90
C ASP A 116 16.69 -14.80 2.32
N ASP A 117 15.61 -14.39 2.98
CA ASP A 117 15.67 -13.83 4.34
C ASP A 117 15.56 -14.89 5.44
N GLY A 118 15.58 -16.17 5.06
CA GLY A 118 15.40 -17.32 5.93
C GLY A 118 13.96 -17.84 5.97
N ILE A 119 12.94 -16.97 5.80
CA ILE A 119 11.52 -17.37 5.79
C ILE A 119 10.94 -17.44 4.37
N ARG A 120 11.35 -16.52 3.49
CA ARG A 120 10.88 -16.44 2.11
C ARG A 120 12.03 -16.18 1.14
N ARG A 121 11.78 -16.51 -0.12
CA ARG A 121 12.61 -16.12 -1.26
C ARG A 121 11.84 -15.07 -2.07
N THR A 122 12.44 -13.91 -2.26
CA THR A 122 11.86 -12.83 -3.05
C THR A 122 12.61 -12.71 -4.37
N PHE A 123 11.95 -13.04 -5.47
CA PHE A 123 12.50 -13.03 -6.83
C PHE A 123 12.13 -11.74 -7.56
N PHE A 124 13.08 -11.21 -8.33
CA PHE A 124 12.91 -10.01 -9.15
C PHE A 124 13.90 -10.03 -10.33
N SER A 125 13.59 -9.26 -11.37
CA SER A 125 14.45 -9.17 -12.56
C SER A 125 15.75 -8.42 -12.28
N GLN A 126 16.86 -8.85 -12.88
CA GLN A 126 18.10 -8.08 -12.93
C GLN A 126 17.87 -6.67 -13.52
N TYR A 127 16.92 -6.52 -14.45
CA TYR A 127 16.59 -5.22 -15.05
C TYR A 127 15.98 -4.23 -14.05
N GLN A 128 15.48 -4.71 -12.91
CA GLN A 128 14.93 -3.89 -11.82
C GLN A 128 15.98 -3.47 -10.80
N VAL A 129 17.17 -4.09 -10.77
CA VAL A 129 18.20 -3.78 -9.77
C VAL A 129 18.83 -2.43 -10.09
N LEU A 130 18.67 -1.46 -9.19
CA LEU A 130 19.33 -0.16 -9.23
C LEU A 130 20.66 -0.19 -8.47
N ASN A 131 20.66 -0.75 -7.27
CA ASN A 131 21.85 -0.86 -6.43
C ASN A 131 21.89 -2.21 -5.68
N PHE A 132 23.10 -2.67 -5.38
CA PHE A 132 23.35 -3.89 -4.61
C PHE A 132 24.48 -3.64 -3.62
N VAL A 133 24.18 -3.80 -2.33
CA VAL A 133 25.14 -3.57 -1.25
C VAL A 133 25.17 -4.77 -0.32
N ASN A 134 26.37 -5.28 -0.02
CA ASN A 134 26.52 -6.32 1.00
C ASN A 134 26.19 -5.73 2.37
N SER A 135 25.27 -6.38 3.09
CA SER A 135 24.91 -6.06 4.46
C SER A 135 25.86 -6.81 5.41
N PRO A 136 26.26 -6.23 6.55
CA PRO A 136 26.98 -6.96 7.58
C PRO A 136 26.19 -8.19 8.03
N THR A 137 26.88 -9.27 8.37
CA THR A 137 26.21 -10.46 8.92
C THR A 137 25.51 -10.10 10.23
N GLU A 138 24.19 -10.16 10.27
CA GLU A 138 23.42 -9.95 11.50
C GLU A 138 23.68 -11.10 12.49
N SER A 139 24.12 -10.74 13.71
CA SER A 139 24.19 -11.69 14.83
C SER A 139 22.81 -11.84 15.47
N LEU A 140 22.01 -12.74 14.91
CA LEU A 140 20.68 -13.05 15.42
C LEU A 140 20.77 -13.96 16.65
N GLU A 141 20.03 -13.62 17.73
CA GLU A 141 19.84 -14.53 18.86
C GLU A 141 18.98 -15.71 18.38
N ARG A 142 19.53 -16.93 18.49
CA ARG A 142 18.86 -18.16 18.08
C ARG A 142 18.66 -19.06 19.27
N ILE A 143 17.40 -19.32 19.61
CA ILE A 143 17.01 -20.18 20.72
C ILE A 143 16.55 -21.52 20.16
N ILE A 144 17.36 -22.57 20.41
CA ILE A 144 17.05 -23.94 19.98
C ILE A 144 16.21 -24.63 21.05
N LEU A 145 15.01 -25.07 20.67
CA LEU A 145 14.05 -25.75 21.53
C LEU A 145 14.10 -27.25 21.23
N LYS A 146 14.69 -28.02 22.14
CA LYS A 146 14.95 -29.46 21.90
C LYS A 146 13.64 -30.25 21.87
N GLN A 147 13.29 -30.75 20.69
CA GLN A 147 12.15 -31.65 20.49
C GLN A 147 12.57 -32.91 19.73
N ARG A 148 11.77 -33.98 19.83
CA ARG A 148 12.01 -35.22 19.05
C ARG A 148 11.47 -35.04 17.63
N VAL A 149 12.30 -34.50 16.74
CA VAL A 149 11.95 -34.23 15.33
C VAL A 149 11.97 -35.52 14.49
N ALA A 150 11.07 -35.63 13.52
CA ALA A 150 11.10 -36.70 12.53
C ALA A 150 12.22 -36.45 11.49
N THR A 151 13.33 -37.18 11.61
CA THR A 151 14.48 -37.11 10.67
C THR A 151 14.50 -38.26 9.67
N VAL A 152 13.74 -39.33 9.92
CA VAL A 152 13.59 -40.51 9.05
C VAL A 152 12.10 -40.72 8.79
N GLY A 153 11.70 -40.94 7.54
CA GLY A 153 10.30 -41.13 7.17
C GLY A 153 9.98 -40.60 5.77
N LYS A 154 8.68 -40.49 5.46
CA LYS A 154 8.21 -39.94 4.18
C LYS A 154 8.38 -38.41 4.20
N ARG A 155 9.07 -37.84 3.21
CA ARG A 155 9.14 -36.38 3.05
C ARG A 155 7.83 -35.86 2.47
N LEU A 156 7.29 -34.80 3.06
CA LEU A 156 6.12 -34.11 2.52
C LEU A 156 6.55 -33.32 1.27
N VAL A 157 5.86 -33.58 0.15
CA VAL A 157 6.17 -32.93 -1.14
C VAL A 157 5.27 -31.73 -1.40
N ALA A 158 4.01 -31.82 -0.96
CA ALA A 158 3.03 -30.74 -1.03
C ALA A 158 2.18 -30.76 0.24
N VAL A 159 1.74 -29.58 0.66
CA VAL A 159 0.81 -29.42 1.77
C VAL A 159 -0.60 -29.37 1.19
N GLY A 160 -1.42 -30.37 1.52
CA GLY A 160 -2.82 -30.38 1.11
C GLY A 160 -3.67 -29.33 1.85
N PRO A 161 -4.93 -29.13 1.43
CA PRO A 161 -5.84 -28.19 2.10
C PRO A 161 -5.87 -28.42 3.61
N ILE A 162 -5.59 -27.36 4.36
CA ILE A 162 -5.61 -27.40 5.82
C ILE A 162 -7.07 -27.50 6.29
N LEU A 163 -7.37 -28.53 7.06
CA LEU A 163 -8.68 -28.76 7.65
C LEU A 163 -8.80 -28.12 9.04
N SER A 164 -7.73 -28.19 9.84
CA SER A 164 -7.65 -27.52 11.14
C SER A 164 -6.21 -27.39 11.64
N ILE A 165 -5.97 -26.38 12.47
CA ILE A 165 -4.71 -26.19 13.19
C ILE A 165 -5.06 -25.91 14.65
N THR A 166 -4.52 -26.70 15.58
CA THR A 166 -4.69 -26.42 17.02
C THR A 166 -3.80 -25.26 17.45
N SER A 167 -4.15 -24.60 18.55
CA SER A 167 -3.23 -23.68 19.23
C SER A 167 -1.96 -24.42 19.69
N PHE A 168 -0.88 -23.67 19.89
CA PHE A 168 0.34 -24.19 20.49
C PHE A 168 0.13 -24.48 21.99
N ASP A 169 0.62 -25.61 22.45
CA ASP A 169 0.77 -25.90 23.88
C ASP A 169 1.99 -25.19 24.48
N ASP A 170 2.18 -25.32 25.80
CA ASP A 170 3.29 -24.69 26.53
C ASP A 170 4.68 -25.23 26.12
N PHE A 171 4.75 -26.38 25.43
CA PHE A 171 5.98 -26.93 24.86
C PHE A 171 6.20 -26.49 23.41
N GLY A 172 5.31 -25.67 22.86
CA GLY A 172 5.36 -25.21 21.47
C GLY A 172 4.96 -26.28 20.47
N ARG A 173 4.02 -27.17 20.82
CA ARG A 173 3.50 -28.21 19.92
C ARG A 173 2.09 -27.89 19.48
N ARG A 174 1.76 -28.26 18.25
CA ARG A 174 0.41 -28.17 17.68
C ARG A 174 0.13 -29.33 16.74
N THR A 175 -1.14 -29.62 16.52
CA THR A 175 -1.59 -30.56 15.49
C THR A 175 -2.10 -29.80 14.28
N VAL A 176 -1.54 -30.12 13.13
CA VAL A 176 -2.04 -29.69 11.82
C VAL A 176 -2.76 -30.87 11.18
N THR A 177 -4.03 -30.69 10.86
CA THR A 177 -4.82 -31.66 10.11
C THR A 177 -5.00 -31.13 8.70
N MET A 178 -4.60 -31.92 7.70
CA MET A 178 -4.73 -31.56 6.29
C MET A 178 -5.38 -32.70 5.50
N ARG A 179 -5.93 -32.40 4.32
CA ARG A 179 -6.48 -33.41 3.42
C ARG A 179 -5.35 -34.05 2.60
N ASP A 180 -5.15 -35.36 2.73
CA ASP A 180 -4.31 -36.18 1.84
C ASP A 180 -5.20 -37.05 0.93
N THR A 181 -4.61 -37.64 -0.10
CA THR A 181 -5.21 -38.59 -1.05
C THR A 181 -5.94 -39.76 -0.39
N ARG A 182 -5.52 -40.15 0.83
CA ARG A 182 -6.08 -41.28 1.60
C ARG A 182 -7.02 -40.84 2.73
N GLY A 183 -7.35 -39.55 2.82
CA GLY A 183 -8.18 -38.97 3.89
C GLY A 183 -7.41 -37.96 4.75
N PRO A 184 -7.95 -37.60 5.93
CA PRO A 184 -7.32 -36.65 6.84
C PRO A 184 -5.95 -37.14 7.32
N LEU A 185 -4.94 -36.29 7.19
CA LEU A 185 -3.58 -36.51 7.67
C LEU A 185 -3.30 -35.60 8.86
N HIS A 186 -2.98 -36.20 10.00
CA HIS A 186 -2.65 -35.48 11.23
C HIS A 186 -1.13 -35.44 11.43
N ILE A 187 -0.58 -34.23 11.49
CA ILE A 187 0.85 -33.99 11.70
C ILE A 187 1.02 -33.18 12.98
N ILE A 188 1.81 -33.71 13.91
CA ILE A 188 2.22 -32.96 15.10
C ILE A 188 3.46 -32.14 14.72
N GLN A 189 3.36 -30.82 14.80
CA GLN A 189 4.47 -29.89 14.62
C GLN A 189 4.95 -29.40 15.99
N GLY A 190 6.26 -29.17 16.12
CA GLY A 190 6.87 -28.50 17.26
C GLY A 190 7.71 -27.31 16.83
N VAL A 191 7.75 -26.27 17.65
CA VAL A 191 8.72 -25.19 17.51
C VAL A 191 10.10 -25.70 17.90
N THR A 192 11.07 -25.62 16.99
CA THR A 192 12.42 -26.15 17.21
C THR A 192 13.50 -25.07 17.24
N GLU A 193 13.23 -23.91 16.64
CA GLU A 193 14.09 -22.74 16.69
C GLU A 193 13.26 -21.46 16.71
N VAL A 194 13.70 -20.47 17.48
CA VAL A 194 13.15 -19.11 17.49
C VAL A 194 14.29 -18.11 17.32
N ASN A 195 14.12 -17.18 16.39
CA ASN A 195 14.96 -15.98 16.28
C ASN A 195 14.08 -14.75 16.02
N SER A 196 14.67 -13.58 15.80
CA SER A 196 13.90 -12.34 15.63
C SER A 196 13.08 -12.27 14.35
N LYS A 197 13.46 -13.01 13.30
CA LYS A 197 12.79 -13.01 12.00
C LYS A 197 11.72 -14.09 11.92
N TYR A 198 12.05 -15.32 12.34
CA TYR A 198 11.15 -16.46 12.19
C TYR A 198 11.18 -17.45 13.34
N ILE A 199 10.12 -18.25 13.36
CA ILE A 199 9.91 -19.42 14.20
C ILE A 199 9.95 -20.64 13.29
N LYS A 200 10.91 -21.53 13.53
CA LYS A 200 11.05 -22.79 12.79
C LYS A 200 10.11 -23.84 13.39
N LEU A 201 9.31 -24.44 12.52
CA LEU A 201 8.37 -25.51 12.85
C LEU A 201 8.77 -26.79 12.11
N GLU A 202 8.91 -27.88 12.86
CA GLU A 202 9.25 -29.19 12.31
C GLU A 202 8.27 -30.26 12.79
N SER A 203 7.95 -31.22 11.93
CA SER A 203 7.17 -32.39 12.32
C SER A 203 7.90 -33.21 13.38
N LEU A 204 7.17 -33.57 14.43
CA LEU A 204 7.68 -34.41 15.51
C LEU A 204 7.58 -35.90 15.15
N LEU A 205 8.43 -36.71 15.78
CA LEU A 205 8.48 -38.15 15.61
C LEU A 205 7.18 -38.80 16.11
N THR A 206 6.48 -39.49 15.22
CA THR A 206 5.29 -40.30 15.52
C THR A 206 5.47 -41.73 15.02
N LYS A 207 4.45 -42.58 15.17
CA LYS A 207 4.47 -43.97 14.66
C LYS A 207 4.67 -44.04 13.14
N THR A 208 4.16 -43.05 12.40
CA THR A 208 4.30 -42.92 10.95
C THR A 208 4.94 -41.58 10.63
N PRO A 209 6.28 -41.49 10.69
CA PRO A 209 6.97 -40.22 10.63
C PRO A 209 6.86 -39.56 9.25
N ILE A 210 6.55 -38.27 9.26
CA ILE A 210 6.50 -37.41 8.08
C ILE A 210 7.48 -36.27 8.29
N ILE A 211 8.37 -36.05 7.34
CA ILE A 211 9.36 -34.97 7.39
C ILE A 211 8.74 -33.75 6.71
N TRP A 212 8.48 -32.70 7.49
CA TRP A 212 8.02 -31.40 7.01
C TRP A 212 8.64 -30.31 7.88
N GLU A 213 9.26 -29.34 7.23
CA GLU A 213 9.81 -28.13 7.83
C GLU A 213 9.05 -26.94 7.26
N THR A 214 8.66 -26.01 8.12
CA THR A 214 8.04 -24.75 7.73
C THR A 214 8.49 -23.64 8.68
N ARG A 215 8.27 -22.37 8.29
CA ARG A 215 8.61 -21.21 9.09
C ARG A 215 7.44 -20.24 9.15
N LEU A 216 7.28 -19.56 10.28
CA LEU A 216 6.34 -18.46 10.48
C LEU A 216 7.10 -17.23 10.94
N ALA A 217 6.61 -16.03 10.63
CA ALA A 217 7.23 -14.83 11.16
C ALA A 217 7.12 -14.81 12.69
N THR A 218 8.17 -14.39 13.40
CA THR A 218 8.14 -14.32 14.87
C THR A 218 7.12 -13.30 15.37
N SER A 219 6.90 -12.24 14.59
CA SER A 219 5.85 -11.24 14.83
C SER A 219 4.45 -11.84 14.89
N SER A 220 4.18 -12.92 14.15
CA SER A 220 2.87 -13.57 14.06
C SER A 220 2.54 -14.45 15.26
N MET A 221 3.50 -14.73 16.15
CA MET A 221 3.21 -15.46 17.39
C MET A 221 2.86 -14.49 18.52
N PRO A 222 1.66 -14.61 19.14
CA PRO A 222 1.27 -13.78 20.28
C PRO A 222 2.31 -13.84 21.40
N THR A 223 2.67 -12.68 21.96
CA THR A 223 3.71 -12.59 22.99
C THR A 223 3.46 -13.52 24.20
N PRO A 224 2.23 -13.67 24.72
CA PRO A 224 1.98 -14.60 25.83
C PRO A 224 2.28 -16.06 25.49
N ILE A 225 2.02 -16.48 24.24
CA ILE A 225 2.28 -17.86 23.79
C ILE A 225 3.79 -18.05 23.63
N LEU A 226 4.47 -17.13 22.94
CA LEU A 226 5.92 -17.18 22.76
C LEU A 226 6.65 -17.20 24.10
N GLY A 227 6.25 -16.33 25.04
CA GLY A 227 6.83 -16.27 26.37
C GLY A 227 6.69 -17.58 27.15
N LYS A 228 5.51 -18.23 27.10
CA LYS A 228 5.31 -19.55 27.74
C LYS A 228 6.22 -20.60 27.14
N ILE A 229 6.28 -20.70 25.81
CA ILE A 229 7.13 -21.69 25.11
C ILE A 229 8.60 -21.50 25.52
N LEU A 230 9.11 -20.27 25.47
CA LEU A 230 10.50 -19.97 25.82
C LEU A 230 10.80 -20.34 27.28
N LYS A 231 9.91 -19.98 28.22
CA LYS A 231 10.08 -20.25 29.65
C LYS A 231 9.96 -21.73 30.01
N THR A 232 9.27 -22.53 29.20
CA THR A 232 9.18 -23.99 29.37
C THR A 232 10.48 -24.69 28.96
N HIS A 233 11.16 -24.21 27.92
CA HIS A 233 12.35 -24.86 27.36
C HIS A 233 13.68 -24.34 27.89
N LEU A 234 13.70 -23.14 28.47
CA LEU A 234 14.89 -22.50 29.03
C LEU A 234 14.90 -22.59 30.55
N ASP A 235 16.08 -22.59 31.16
CA ASP A 235 16.20 -22.63 32.62
C ASP A 235 16.01 -21.23 33.21
N MET A 236 14.83 -20.96 33.78
CA MET A 236 14.53 -19.67 34.41
C MET A 236 15.30 -19.41 35.71
N LYS A 237 16.08 -20.40 36.19
CA LYS A 237 17.04 -20.26 37.30
C LYS A 237 18.46 -19.95 36.81
N ASN A 238 18.67 -19.88 35.50
CA ASN A 238 19.94 -19.50 34.89
C ASN A 238 19.85 -18.06 34.34
N PRO A 239 20.71 -17.13 34.80
CA PRO A 239 20.69 -15.73 34.33
C PRO A 239 20.95 -15.59 32.83
N ASP A 240 21.80 -16.43 32.24
CA ASP A 240 22.12 -16.35 30.80
C ASP A 240 20.91 -16.67 29.94
N ASP A 241 20.12 -17.67 30.34
CA ASP A 241 18.90 -18.07 29.63
C ASP A 241 17.80 -17.01 29.73
N ARG A 242 17.69 -16.30 30.86
CA ARG A 242 16.83 -15.12 30.98
C ARG A 242 17.26 -14.02 30.01
N LEU A 243 18.56 -13.75 29.93
CA LEU A 243 19.08 -12.71 29.04
C LEU A 243 18.94 -13.06 27.55
N LYS A 244 18.89 -14.35 27.16
CA LYS A 244 18.52 -14.74 25.79
C LYS A 244 17.11 -14.28 25.41
N ILE A 245 16.14 -14.43 26.34
CA ILE A 245 14.77 -13.96 26.10
C ILE A 245 14.75 -12.43 25.95
N VAL A 246 15.49 -11.71 26.79
CA VAL A 246 15.61 -10.25 26.69
C VAL A 246 16.17 -9.84 25.33
N ARG A 247 17.30 -10.42 24.90
CA ARG A 247 17.91 -10.11 23.60
C ARG A 247 17.01 -10.45 22.42
N LEU A 248 16.32 -11.59 22.47
CA LEU A 248 15.32 -11.95 21.45
C LEU A 248 14.22 -10.91 21.36
N TYR A 249 13.62 -10.52 22.49
CA TYR A 249 12.55 -9.51 22.51
C TYR A 249 13.04 -8.14 22.03
N MET A 250 14.26 -7.74 22.36
CA MET A 250 14.89 -6.53 21.81
C MET A 250 15.00 -6.58 20.29
N GLN A 251 15.51 -7.69 19.75
CA GLN A 251 15.66 -7.87 18.30
C GLN A 251 14.31 -7.99 17.57
N CYS A 252 13.24 -8.40 18.27
CA CYS A 252 11.86 -8.39 17.75
C CYS A 252 11.16 -7.03 17.89
N GLU A 253 11.84 -5.98 18.36
CA GLU A 253 11.24 -4.68 18.74
C GLU A 253 10.14 -4.78 19.82
N ARG A 254 10.12 -5.85 20.62
CA ARG A 254 9.22 -6.07 21.77
C ARG A 254 9.81 -5.46 23.05
N TYR A 255 10.09 -4.16 23.00
CA TYR A 255 10.85 -3.46 24.05
C TYR A 255 10.18 -3.49 25.42
N ARG A 256 8.84 -3.44 25.46
CA ARG A 256 8.09 -3.49 26.72
C ARG A 256 8.29 -4.85 27.41
N GLU A 257 8.21 -5.94 26.67
CA GLU A 257 8.39 -7.29 27.19
C GLU A 257 9.85 -7.58 27.52
N ALA A 258 10.80 -7.10 26.70
CA ALA A 258 12.22 -7.14 27.03
C ALA A 258 12.51 -6.44 28.37
N MET A 259 11.90 -5.27 28.59
CA MET A 259 12.07 -4.50 29.82
C MET A 259 11.51 -5.23 31.04
N PHE A 260 10.29 -5.77 30.97
CA PHE A 260 9.70 -6.53 32.07
C PHE A 260 10.52 -7.80 32.39
N GLU A 261 10.97 -8.51 31.36
CA GLU A 261 11.78 -9.71 31.52
C GLU A 261 13.14 -9.41 32.15
N LEU A 262 13.80 -8.32 31.72
CA LEU A 262 15.07 -7.86 32.29
C LEU A 262 14.91 -7.41 33.74
N GLN A 263 13.87 -6.64 34.05
CA GLN A 263 13.61 -6.19 35.42
C GLN A 263 13.39 -7.39 36.36
N SER A 264 12.55 -8.34 35.95
CA SER A 264 12.32 -9.57 36.70
C SER A 264 13.60 -10.40 36.87
N ALA A 265 14.47 -10.45 35.85
CA ALA A 265 15.76 -11.14 35.95
C ALA A 265 16.69 -10.45 36.96
N ILE A 266 16.79 -9.12 36.95
CA ILE A 266 17.61 -8.36 37.92
C ILE A 266 17.12 -8.56 39.36
N GLU A 267 15.80 -8.62 39.56
CA GLU A 267 15.21 -8.88 40.88
C GLU A 267 15.55 -10.29 41.39
N GLN A 268 15.63 -11.28 40.49
CA GLN A 268 15.95 -12.67 40.84
C GLN A 268 17.46 -12.93 40.98
N PHE A 269 18.29 -12.23 40.20
CA PHE A 269 19.74 -12.44 40.09
C PHE A 269 20.50 -11.14 40.43
N PRO A 270 20.94 -10.95 41.68
CA PRO A 270 21.63 -9.74 42.12
C PRO A 270 22.89 -9.40 41.32
N GLU A 271 23.56 -10.39 40.73
CA GLU A 271 24.72 -10.22 39.85
C GLU A 271 24.41 -9.43 38.57
N LEU A 272 23.13 -9.35 38.15
CA LEU A 272 22.69 -8.58 36.99
C LEU A 272 22.39 -7.11 37.33
N ALA A 273 22.64 -6.66 38.55
CA ALA A 273 22.32 -5.29 38.98
C ALA A 273 22.97 -4.19 38.13
N ASN A 274 24.09 -4.47 37.47
CA ASN A 274 24.76 -3.56 36.53
C ASN A 274 23.93 -3.33 35.24
N LEU A 275 22.98 -4.20 34.91
CA LEU A 275 22.12 -4.07 33.73
C LEU A 275 20.94 -3.11 33.95
N LYS A 276 20.80 -2.50 35.12
CA LYS A 276 19.76 -1.48 35.38
C LYS A 276 19.81 -0.32 34.39
N GLU A 277 20.99 0.06 33.88
CA GLU A 277 21.13 1.10 32.85
C GLU A 277 20.48 0.68 31.51
N GLN A 278 20.47 -0.62 31.18
CA GLN A 278 19.82 -1.13 29.97
C GLN A 278 18.29 -0.98 30.02
N ILE A 279 17.68 -0.95 31.22
CA ILE A 279 16.25 -0.64 31.37
C ILE A 279 15.96 0.76 30.82
N SER A 280 16.81 1.75 31.12
CA SER A 280 16.67 3.10 30.57
C SER A 280 16.84 3.13 29.05
N GLN A 281 17.75 2.33 28.49
CA GLN A 281 17.90 2.21 27.04
C GLN A 281 16.66 1.58 26.38
N LEU A 282 16.03 0.59 27.01
CA LEU A 282 14.77 0.00 26.53
C LEU A 282 13.60 0.98 26.59
N ARG A 283 13.54 1.81 27.64
CA ARG A 283 12.56 2.90 27.74
C ARG A 283 12.76 3.91 26.62
N GLN A 284 14.01 4.27 26.32
CA GLN A 284 14.33 5.14 25.21
C GLN A 284 13.88 4.53 23.87
N ALA A 285 14.24 3.28 23.59
CA ALA A 285 13.83 2.59 22.36
C ALA A 285 12.30 2.47 22.22
N LEU A 286 11.58 2.27 23.33
CA LEU A 286 10.12 2.30 23.35
C LEU A 286 9.57 3.69 23.00
N ALA A 287 10.15 4.75 23.54
CA ALA A 287 9.76 6.13 23.25
C ALA A 287 10.04 6.51 21.79
N ASP A 288 11.19 6.10 21.24
CA ASP A 288 11.52 6.29 19.83
C ASP A 288 10.55 5.52 18.93
N ARG A 289 10.20 4.29 19.29
CA ARG A 289 9.19 3.54 18.54
C ARG A 289 7.81 4.18 18.59
N LEU A 290 7.44 4.76 19.73
CA LEU A 290 6.17 5.47 19.89
C LEU A 290 6.14 6.76 19.07
N ILE A 291 7.23 7.52 18.99
CA ILE A 291 7.27 8.74 18.18
C ILE A 291 7.20 8.42 16.68
N GLU A 292 7.89 7.38 16.22
CA GLU A 292 7.76 6.88 14.84
C GLU A 292 6.32 6.48 14.50
N GLU A 293 5.65 5.79 15.44
CA GLU A 293 4.25 5.41 15.27
C GLU A 293 3.34 6.65 15.22
N ILE A 294 3.57 7.65 16.07
CA ILE A 294 2.86 8.94 16.06
C ILE A 294 3.02 9.65 14.71
N GLU A 295 4.24 9.77 14.19
CA GLU A 295 4.52 10.39 12.89
C GLU A 295 3.87 9.60 11.74
N SER A 296 3.85 8.27 11.82
CA SER A 296 3.13 7.42 10.87
C SER A 296 1.62 7.69 10.90
N ARG A 297 1.03 7.82 12.11
CA ARG A 297 -0.41 8.13 12.27
C ARG A 297 -0.77 9.52 11.79
N GLN A 298 0.10 10.49 11.99
CA GLN A 298 -0.07 11.85 11.48
C GLN A 298 -0.12 11.84 9.96
N ARG A 299 0.80 11.13 9.29
CA ARG A 299 0.77 10.96 7.82
C ARG A 299 -0.51 10.25 7.34
N ALA A 300 -1.00 9.29 8.11
CA ALA A 300 -2.28 8.63 7.85
C ALA A 300 -3.52 9.53 8.13
N GLY A 301 -3.34 10.71 8.74
CA GLY A 301 -4.37 11.69 9.07
C GLY A 301 -5.16 11.41 10.34
N GLN A 302 -4.62 10.57 11.23
CA GLN A 302 -5.26 10.20 12.51
C GLN A 302 -4.97 11.24 13.59
N HIS A 303 -5.37 12.48 13.31
CA HIS A 303 -5.01 13.67 14.07
C HIS A 303 -5.50 13.62 15.52
N SER A 304 -6.73 13.15 15.75
CA SER A 304 -7.32 13.06 17.10
C SER A 304 -6.50 12.11 17.99
N ARG A 305 -6.08 10.99 17.40
CA ARG A 305 -5.27 9.98 18.09
C ARG A 305 -3.85 10.47 18.36
N VAL A 306 -3.23 11.10 17.37
CA VAL A 306 -1.89 11.68 17.49
C VAL A 306 -1.85 12.69 18.64
N TYR A 307 -2.81 13.61 18.68
CA TYR A 307 -2.89 14.62 19.73
C TYR A 307 -3.00 13.98 21.12
N ASN A 308 -3.88 12.97 21.28
CA ASN A 308 -4.03 12.26 22.55
C ASN A 308 -2.75 11.52 22.97
N TRP A 309 -2.05 10.89 22.03
CA TRP A 309 -0.79 10.20 22.31
C TRP A 309 0.35 11.14 22.70
N LEU A 310 0.47 12.28 22.01
CA LEU A 310 1.44 13.32 22.35
C LEU A 310 1.18 13.90 23.75
N LYS A 311 -0.10 14.07 24.12
CA LYS A 311 -0.49 14.59 25.44
C LYS A 311 -0.07 13.65 26.58
N SER A 312 -0.11 12.34 26.34
CA SER A 312 0.30 11.30 27.30
C SER A 312 1.69 10.73 26.99
N PHE A 313 2.55 11.46 26.26
CA PHE A 313 3.85 10.94 25.85
C PHE A 313 4.75 10.72 27.08
N PRO A 314 5.43 9.56 27.19
CA PRO A 314 6.26 9.24 28.35
C PRO A 314 7.46 10.20 28.45
N SER A 315 7.69 10.76 29.64
CA SER A 315 8.81 11.66 29.92
C SER A 315 9.94 11.04 30.75
N ASP A 316 9.65 10.00 31.53
CA ASP A 316 10.62 9.38 32.43
C ASP A 316 11.64 8.51 31.68
N GLY A 317 12.93 8.83 31.85
CA GLY A 317 14.03 8.09 31.25
C GLY A 317 14.16 8.22 29.73
N VAL A 318 13.55 9.24 29.13
CA VAL A 318 13.60 9.54 27.69
C VAL A 318 14.57 10.69 27.41
N ALA A 319 15.33 10.57 26.32
CA ALA A 319 16.28 11.56 25.85
C ALA A 319 15.59 12.89 25.50
N VAL A 320 16.30 13.98 25.76
CA VAL A 320 15.80 15.35 25.52
C VAL A 320 15.40 15.55 24.06
N GLU A 321 16.14 14.97 23.11
CA GLU A 321 15.85 15.05 21.68
C GLU A 321 14.46 14.47 21.34
N THR A 322 14.14 13.25 21.77
CA THR A 322 12.84 12.61 21.55
C THR A 322 11.70 13.42 22.20
N LEU A 323 11.94 13.98 23.38
CA LEU A 323 10.97 14.85 24.07
C LEU A 323 10.75 16.18 23.35
N LEU A 324 11.80 16.76 22.76
CA LEU A 324 11.69 17.95 21.93
C LEU A 324 10.89 17.65 20.67
N ARG A 325 11.15 16.54 19.98
CA ARG A 325 10.35 16.10 18.81
C ARG A 325 8.87 15.98 19.15
N ALA A 326 8.52 15.32 20.26
CA ALA A 326 7.14 15.21 20.72
C ALA A 326 6.51 16.57 21.05
N ARG A 327 7.27 17.47 21.68
CA ARG A 327 6.82 18.84 21.99
C ARG A 327 6.59 19.67 20.74
N ASP A 328 7.49 19.58 19.76
CA ASP A 328 7.39 20.32 18.50
C ASP A 328 6.16 19.86 17.72
N LEU A 329 5.93 18.54 17.62
CA LEU A 329 4.70 18.01 17.02
C LEU A 329 3.44 18.49 17.75
N MET A 330 3.43 18.51 19.09
CA MET A 330 2.29 19.03 19.85
C MET A 330 2.06 20.52 19.57
N LYS A 331 3.14 21.29 19.54
CA LYS A 331 3.09 22.73 19.26
C LYS A 331 2.51 23.00 17.87
N ASP A 332 2.84 22.19 16.87
CA ASP A 332 2.28 22.34 15.52
C ASP A 332 0.74 22.23 15.53
N TYR A 333 0.17 21.30 16.29
CA TYR A 333 -1.29 21.19 16.46
C TYR A 333 -1.89 22.42 17.16
N ASP A 334 -1.24 22.89 18.23
CA ASP A 334 -1.70 24.08 18.96
C ASP A 334 -1.65 25.33 18.08
N ASP A 335 -0.60 25.49 17.27
CA ASP A 335 -0.42 26.61 16.35
C ASP A 335 -1.41 26.56 15.18
N GLN A 336 -1.72 25.37 14.67
CA GLN A 336 -2.79 25.18 13.68
C GLN A 336 -4.17 25.53 14.25
N SER A 337 -4.46 25.19 15.51
CA SER A 337 -5.70 25.61 16.17
C SER A 337 -5.80 27.13 16.26
N LYS A 338 -4.72 27.83 16.62
CA LYS A 338 -4.70 29.31 16.64
C LYS A 338 -4.88 29.89 15.25
N GLN A 339 -4.24 29.31 14.24
CA GLN A 339 -4.36 29.77 12.85
C GLN A 339 -5.80 29.61 12.34
N ARG A 340 -6.51 28.55 12.71
CA ARG A 340 -7.94 28.41 12.44
C ARG A 340 -8.74 29.58 13.02
N ASP A 341 -8.50 29.94 14.27
CA ASP A 341 -9.21 31.03 14.93
C ASP A 341 -8.90 32.39 14.27
N ILE A 342 -7.66 32.58 13.76
CA ILE A 342 -7.27 33.73 12.94
C ILE A 342 -8.07 33.76 11.62
N VAL A 343 -8.22 32.63 10.93
CA VAL A 343 -9.02 32.54 9.70
C VAL A 343 -10.46 32.98 9.97
N PHE A 344 -11.07 32.50 11.05
CA PHE A 344 -12.43 32.91 11.43
C PHE A 344 -12.54 34.42 11.68
N ALA A 345 -11.62 34.98 12.48
CA ALA A 345 -11.63 36.40 12.79
C ALA A 345 -11.42 37.29 11.56
N LEU A 346 -10.48 36.93 10.68
CA LEU A 346 -10.20 37.67 9.45
C LEU A 346 -11.36 37.58 8.46
N PHE A 347 -11.96 36.40 8.30
CA PHE A 347 -13.11 36.21 7.42
C PHE A 347 -14.27 37.11 7.85
N ASP A 348 -14.61 37.11 9.15
CA ASP A 348 -15.69 37.96 9.70
C ASP A 348 -15.39 39.46 9.58
N LYS A 349 -14.13 39.86 9.83
CA LYS A 349 -13.65 41.24 9.66
C LYS A 349 -13.93 41.74 8.24
N TYR A 350 -13.59 40.97 7.22
CA TYR A 350 -13.76 41.40 5.83
C TYR A 350 -15.21 41.25 5.35
N ALA A 351 -15.90 40.18 5.73
CA ALA A 351 -17.30 39.97 5.36
C ALA A 351 -18.23 41.08 5.90
N SER A 352 -17.90 41.68 7.05
CA SER A 352 -18.66 42.80 7.63
C SER A 352 -18.63 44.09 6.80
N GLN A 353 -17.69 44.22 5.86
CA GLN A 353 -17.53 45.42 5.01
C GLN A 353 -18.39 45.37 3.73
N ILE A 354 -19.02 44.22 3.44
CA ILE A 354 -19.92 44.07 2.29
C ILE A 354 -21.19 44.90 2.51
N GLN A 355 -21.50 45.79 1.57
CA GLN A 355 -22.69 46.64 1.61
C GLN A 355 -23.88 46.01 0.86
N GLU A 356 -23.63 45.28 -0.22
CA GLU A 356 -24.65 44.67 -1.05
C GLU A 356 -25.27 43.44 -0.37
N GLN A 357 -26.60 43.46 -0.19
CA GLN A 357 -27.31 42.43 0.57
C GLN A 357 -27.23 41.05 -0.10
N GLU A 358 -27.33 40.98 -1.43
CA GLU A 358 -27.24 39.72 -2.18
C GLU A 358 -25.88 39.05 -2.01
N THR A 359 -24.79 39.81 -2.17
CA THR A 359 -23.42 39.33 -1.94
C THR A 359 -23.22 38.92 -0.48
N LYS A 360 -23.77 39.68 0.47
CA LYS A 360 -23.68 39.38 1.89
C LYS A 360 -24.35 38.04 2.22
N ASP A 361 -25.53 37.77 1.65
CA ASP A 361 -26.25 36.52 1.84
C ASP A 361 -25.52 35.34 1.18
N ALA A 362 -24.91 35.55 0.01
CA ALA A 362 -24.08 34.53 -0.65
C ALA A 362 -22.83 34.19 0.18
N VAL A 363 -22.08 35.19 0.64
CA VAL A 363 -20.90 35.01 1.48
C VAL A 363 -21.24 34.37 2.83
N ALA A 364 -22.39 34.71 3.42
CA ALA A 364 -22.85 34.10 4.66
C ALA A 364 -23.09 32.58 4.53
N ARG A 365 -23.71 32.12 3.43
CA ARG A 365 -23.88 30.67 3.17
C ARG A 365 -22.54 29.95 3.07
N ILE A 366 -21.57 30.55 2.37
CA ILE A 366 -20.23 29.98 2.19
C ILE A 366 -19.49 29.94 3.53
N ARG A 367 -19.59 31.01 4.31
CA ARG A 367 -19.01 31.11 5.66
C ARG A 367 -19.48 29.98 6.56
N ASP A 368 -20.78 29.69 6.58
CA ASP A 368 -21.33 28.65 7.44
C ASP A 368 -20.77 27.26 7.09
N GLU A 369 -20.55 26.97 5.81
CA GLU A 369 -19.86 25.76 5.37
C GLU A 369 -18.39 25.75 5.81
N ILE A 370 -17.66 26.84 5.57
CA ILE A 370 -16.26 26.97 5.98
C ILE A 370 -16.12 26.75 7.50
N PHE A 371 -16.95 27.40 8.30
CA PHE A 371 -16.81 27.38 9.76
C PHE A 371 -17.21 26.05 10.37
N SER A 372 -18.12 25.30 9.73
CA SER A 372 -18.50 23.97 10.18
C SER A 372 -17.50 22.89 9.77
N GLU A 373 -16.71 23.11 8.71
CA GLU A 373 -15.86 22.08 8.12
C GLU A 373 -14.35 22.41 8.16
N LEU A 374 -13.95 23.61 8.61
CA LEU A 374 -12.56 23.99 8.74
C LEU A 374 -11.88 23.19 9.86
N ASN A 375 -10.89 22.39 9.45
CA ASN A 375 -10.11 21.55 10.33
C ASN A 375 -8.65 21.51 9.84
N ILE A 376 -7.82 20.70 10.50
CA ILE A 376 -6.39 20.57 10.19
C ILE A 376 -6.08 20.21 8.72
N ASN A 377 -6.94 19.42 8.08
CA ASN A 377 -6.78 18.97 6.69
C ASN A 377 -7.15 20.05 5.67
N THR A 378 -8.06 20.95 6.04
CA THR A 378 -8.55 22.00 5.15
C THR A 378 -7.91 23.36 5.42
N LEU A 379 -7.28 23.55 6.58
CA LEU A 379 -6.59 24.80 6.96
C LEU A 379 -5.55 25.28 5.94
N PRO A 380 -4.73 24.42 5.30
CA PRO A 380 -3.78 24.85 4.27
C PRO A 380 -4.42 25.58 3.08
N ARG A 381 -5.73 25.38 2.83
CA ARG A 381 -6.48 26.07 1.77
C ARG A 381 -6.56 27.59 1.98
N PHE A 382 -6.33 28.09 3.20
CA PHE A 382 -6.35 29.51 3.54
C PHE A 382 -4.96 30.15 3.60
N ALA A 383 -3.90 29.46 3.18
CA ALA A 383 -2.53 29.96 3.28
C ALA A 383 -2.33 31.33 2.62
N ASP A 384 -2.84 31.51 1.40
CA ASP A 384 -2.74 32.79 0.69
C ASP A 384 -3.60 33.89 1.31
N PHE A 385 -4.80 33.55 1.75
CA PHE A 385 -5.69 34.48 2.45
C PHE A 385 -5.04 35.04 3.71
N VAL A 386 -4.48 34.16 4.56
CA VAL A 386 -3.80 34.58 5.79
C VAL A 386 -2.55 35.41 5.47
N ARG A 387 -1.73 34.96 4.53
CA ARG A 387 -0.48 35.63 4.12
C ARG A 387 -0.72 37.06 3.62
N LEU A 388 -1.78 37.26 2.84
CA LEU A 388 -2.11 38.54 2.20
C LEU A 388 -3.16 39.35 2.98
N SER A 389 -3.58 38.88 4.15
CA SER A 389 -4.68 39.50 4.91
C SER A 389 -4.38 40.92 5.35
N GLU A 390 -3.13 41.24 5.70
CA GLU A 390 -2.72 42.56 6.19
C GLU A 390 -2.05 43.43 5.10
N ASP A 391 -2.04 42.97 3.84
CA ASP A 391 -1.54 43.75 2.72
C ASP A 391 -2.47 44.96 2.47
N PRO A 392 -1.98 46.21 2.55
CA PRO A 392 -2.81 47.40 2.35
C PRO A 392 -3.23 47.61 0.90
N ASP A 393 -2.53 47.00 -0.06
CA ASP A 393 -2.80 47.17 -1.50
C ASP A 393 -3.93 46.26 -2.00
N ILE A 394 -4.39 45.31 -1.15
CA ILE A 394 -5.44 44.36 -1.49
C ILE A 394 -6.73 44.72 -0.76
N GLY A 395 -7.81 44.89 -1.54
CA GLY A 395 -9.15 45.22 -1.03
C GLY A 395 -9.76 44.11 -0.18
N PHE A 396 -10.77 44.45 0.65
CA PHE A 396 -11.47 43.46 1.48
C PHE A 396 -12.20 42.40 0.65
N ASP A 397 -12.73 42.80 -0.50
CA ASP A 397 -13.42 41.98 -1.49
C ASP A 397 -12.45 40.96 -2.12
N GLN A 398 -11.26 41.41 -2.52
CA GLN A 398 -10.20 40.56 -3.05
C GLN A 398 -9.70 39.57 -2.00
N LYS A 399 -9.58 39.98 -0.74
CA LYS A 399 -9.22 39.10 0.38
C LYS A 399 -10.26 38.02 0.62
N LEU A 400 -11.54 38.38 0.63
CA LEU A 400 -12.64 37.40 0.72
C LEU A 400 -12.67 36.46 -0.47
N ALA A 401 -12.43 36.97 -1.68
CA ALA A 401 -12.37 36.16 -2.89
C ALA A 401 -11.30 35.08 -2.76
N MET A 402 -10.11 35.40 -2.23
CA MET A 402 -9.04 34.41 -1.98
C MET A 402 -9.42 33.37 -0.92
N ALA A 403 -10.10 33.78 0.16
CA ALA A 403 -10.58 32.86 1.18
C ALA A 403 -11.60 31.85 0.63
N ILE A 404 -12.59 32.35 -0.11
CA ILE A 404 -13.67 31.55 -0.71
C ILE A 404 -13.13 30.63 -1.81
N SER A 405 -12.30 31.17 -2.71
CA SER A 405 -11.74 30.38 -3.81
C SER A 405 -10.74 29.34 -3.33
N GLY A 406 -9.90 29.66 -2.34
CA GLY A 406 -9.01 28.68 -1.71
C GLY A 406 -9.80 27.55 -1.03
N TRP A 407 -10.90 27.86 -0.35
CA TRP A 407 -11.82 26.84 0.19
C TRP A 407 -12.34 25.90 -0.90
N LEU A 408 -12.81 26.46 -2.03
CA LEU A 408 -13.50 25.72 -3.07
C LEU A 408 -12.58 24.95 -4.03
N MET A 409 -11.48 25.56 -4.46
CA MET A 409 -10.56 25.01 -5.47
C MET A 409 -9.32 24.36 -4.86
N GLY A 410 -9.09 24.51 -3.56
CA GLY A 410 -7.96 23.94 -2.85
C GLY A 410 -6.79 24.91 -2.68
N GLN A 411 -5.71 24.42 -2.08
CA GLN A 411 -4.53 25.22 -1.74
C GLN A 411 -3.84 25.77 -3.00
N GLY A 412 -3.53 27.07 -3.00
CA GLY A 412 -2.80 27.74 -4.08
C GLY A 412 -3.65 28.13 -5.29
N GLU A 413 -4.90 27.69 -5.36
CA GLU A 413 -5.84 28.01 -6.44
C GLU A 413 -6.78 29.13 -5.98
N VAL A 414 -6.34 30.38 -6.10
CA VAL A 414 -7.10 31.55 -5.64
C VAL A 414 -7.41 32.53 -6.76
N THR A 415 -8.57 33.19 -6.66
CA THR A 415 -8.93 34.37 -7.44
C THR A 415 -9.15 35.56 -6.52
N GLN A 416 -8.86 36.76 -7.03
CA GLN A 416 -9.14 38.03 -6.36
C GLN A 416 -10.50 38.63 -6.76
N ASN A 417 -11.24 37.99 -7.66
CA ASN A 417 -12.57 38.45 -8.06
C ASN A 417 -13.65 37.80 -7.18
N LEU A 418 -14.31 38.61 -6.35
CA LEU A 418 -15.33 38.13 -5.42
C LEU A 418 -16.56 37.55 -6.12
N ALA A 419 -17.00 38.15 -7.23
CA ALA A 419 -18.15 37.67 -7.99
C ALA A 419 -17.89 36.26 -8.56
N VAL A 420 -16.70 36.07 -9.15
CA VAL A 420 -16.23 34.75 -9.59
C VAL A 420 -16.15 33.78 -8.41
N ALA A 421 -15.56 34.18 -7.29
CA ALA A 421 -15.41 33.32 -6.11
C ALA A 421 -16.77 32.86 -5.55
N THR A 422 -17.76 33.76 -5.45
CA THR A 422 -19.12 33.39 -5.04
C THR A 422 -19.83 32.53 -6.08
N SER A 423 -19.61 32.79 -7.38
CA SER A 423 -20.17 32.00 -8.48
C SER A 423 -19.64 30.56 -8.45
N LEU A 424 -18.37 30.34 -8.10
CA LEU A 424 -17.79 28.99 -7.96
C LEU A 424 -18.53 28.10 -6.96
N PHE A 425 -19.10 28.68 -5.90
CA PHE A 425 -19.89 27.93 -4.91
C PHE A 425 -21.15 27.34 -5.56
N GLU A 426 -21.87 28.15 -6.33
CA GLU A 426 -23.07 27.73 -7.05
C GLU A 426 -22.74 26.75 -8.18
N VAL A 427 -21.65 26.97 -8.92
CA VAL A 427 -21.14 26.02 -9.94
C VAL A 427 -20.87 24.66 -9.31
N ARG A 428 -20.16 24.62 -8.18
CA ARG A 428 -19.86 23.37 -7.47
C ARG A 428 -21.13 22.63 -7.04
N ASN A 429 -22.14 23.35 -6.56
CA ASN A 429 -23.41 22.75 -6.15
C ASN A 429 -24.16 22.16 -7.37
N LYS A 430 -24.23 22.89 -8.49
CA LYS A 430 -24.81 22.37 -9.73
C LYS A 430 -24.03 21.18 -10.32
N VAL A 431 -22.70 21.18 -10.20
CA VAL A 431 -21.87 20.02 -10.56
C VAL A 431 -22.21 18.81 -9.70
N ARG A 432 -22.40 18.97 -8.38
CA ARG A 432 -22.88 17.88 -7.51
C ARG A 432 -24.25 17.38 -7.94
N ASP A 433 -25.17 18.27 -8.24
CA ASP A 433 -26.52 17.90 -8.70
C ASP A 433 -26.47 17.16 -10.04
N TYR A 434 -25.59 17.58 -10.95
CA TYR A 434 -25.38 16.92 -12.23
C TYR A 434 -24.89 15.48 -12.04
N LEU A 435 -23.86 15.31 -11.21
CA LEU A 435 -23.26 13.99 -10.93
C LEU A 435 -24.22 13.03 -10.24
N ASN A 436 -25.19 13.54 -9.47
CA ASN A 436 -26.20 12.73 -8.78
C ASN A 436 -27.47 12.49 -9.62
N SER A 437 -27.62 13.15 -10.77
CA SER A 437 -28.84 13.08 -11.57
C SER A 437 -28.82 11.90 -12.55
N ASN A 438 -29.80 11.01 -12.40
CA ASN A 438 -30.08 9.95 -13.37
C ASN A 438 -31.00 10.41 -14.53
N ASN A 439 -31.39 11.70 -14.57
CA ASN A 439 -32.29 12.24 -15.58
C ASN A 439 -31.53 13.14 -16.58
N ASP A 440 -31.55 12.76 -17.85
CA ASP A 440 -30.85 13.43 -18.95
C ASP A 440 -31.36 14.86 -19.21
N GLU A 441 -32.66 15.12 -19.07
CA GLU A 441 -33.23 16.47 -19.23
C GLU A 441 -32.75 17.39 -18.10
N GLN A 442 -32.73 16.88 -16.87
CA GLN A 442 -32.21 17.64 -15.73
C GLN A 442 -30.71 17.92 -15.89
N ARG A 443 -29.92 16.95 -16.37
CA ARG A 443 -28.49 17.15 -16.65
C ARG A 443 -28.28 18.22 -17.73
N SER A 444 -29.09 18.21 -18.78
CA SER A 444 -29.05 19.23 -19.84
C SER A 444 -29.37 20.63 -19.32
N ALA A 445 -30.38 20.76 -18.46
CA ALA A 445 -30.71 22.03 -17.82
C ALA A 445 -29.58 22.55 -16.92
N LEU A 446 -28.97 21.67 -16.12
CA LEU A 446 -27.83 22.01 -15.26
C LEU A 446 -26.61 22.48 -16.06
N LEU A 447 -26.34 21.90 -17.23
CA LEU A 447 -25.25 22.37 -18.11
C LEU A 447 -25.48 23.80 -18.60
N ASN A 448 -26.72 24.13 -19.01
CA ASN A 448 -27.06 25.49 -19.44
C ASN A 448 -26.92 26.49 -18.28
N ASP A 449 -27.35 26.10 -17.08
CA ASP A 449 -27.18 26.93 -15.89
C ASP A 449 -25.71 27.17 -15.57
N ILE A 450 -24.87 26.12 -15.61
CA ILE A 450 -23.43 26.23 -15.36
C ILE A 450 -22.78 27.17 -16.38
N ALA A 451 -23.14 27.06 -17.66
CA ALA A 451 -22.59 27.91 -18.72
C ALA A 451 -22.94 29.41 -18.54
N GLY A 452 -24.05 29.72 -17.85
CA GLY A 452 -24.45 31.09 -17.52
C GLY A 452 -23.73 31.70 -16.32
N LEU A 453 -22.97 30.92 -15.55
CA LEU A 453 -22.27 31.37 -14.34
C LEU A 453 -20.83 31.80 -14.66
N GLU A 454 -20.38 32.92 -14.09
CA GLU A 454 -19.00 33.44 -14.29
C GLU A 454 -17.92 32.41 -13.93
N GLY A 455 -18.17 31.58 -12.91
CA GLY A 455 -17.28 30.51 -12.49
C GLY A 455 -17.31 29.26 -13.38
N GLY A 456 -18.25 29.14 -14.32
CA GLY A 456 -18.60 27.91 -15.04
C GLY A 456 -17.63 27.47 -16.15
N THR A 457 -16.38 27.94 -16.11
CA THR A 457 -15.39 27.55 -17.13
C THR A 457 -14.88 26.11 -16.91
N PRO A 458 -14.51 25.37 -17.97
CA PRO A 458 -13.93 24.03 -17.84
C PRO A 458 -12.73 23.97 -16.87
N ALA A 459 -11.85 24.97 -16.90
CA ALA A 459 -10.70 25.03 -16.01
C ALA A 459 -11.08 25.15 -14.53
N ASN A 460 -12.06 26.00 -14.21
CA ASN A 460 -12.57 26.13 -12.85
C ASN A 460 -13.28 24.85 -12.39
N ILE A 461 -14.07 24.23 -13.26
CA ILE A 461 -14.79 22.99 -12.94
C ILE A 461 -13.81 21.85 -12.65
N ALA A 462 -12.75 21.70 -13.43
CA ALA A 462 -11.70 20.70 -13.16
C ALA A 462 -11.05 20.91 -11.77
N ARG A 463 -10.76 22.16 -11.40
CA ARG A 463 -10.23 22.50 -10.06
C ARG A 463 -11.24 22.19 -8.94
N LEU A 464 -12.51 22.54 -9.15
CA LEU A 464 -13.60 22.24 -8.22
C LEU A 464 -13.77 20.73 -8.02
N LEU A 465 -13.81 19.94 -9.10
CA LEU A 465 -13.95 18.47 -9.07
C LEU A 465 -12.84 17.83 -8.22
N ASN A 466 -11.60 18.27 -8.43
CA ASN A 466 -10.43 17.78 -7.71
C ASN A 466 -10.45 18.12 -6.21
N ALA A 467 -11.02 19.27 -5.83
CA ALA A 467 -10.99 19.80 -4.47
C ALA A 467 -12.27 19.58 -3.65
N MET A 468 -13.39 19.29 -4.30
CA MET A 468 -14.68 19.07 -3.64
C MET A 468 -14.78 17.70 -2.97
N LYS A 469 -15.72 17.57 -2.04
CA LYS A 469 -16.10 16.28 -1.46
C LYS A 469 -16.63 15.29 -2.52
N PRO A 470 -16.49 13.97 -2.27
CA PRO A 470 -17.21 12.94 -3.03
C PRO A 470 -18.73 13.17 -2.99
N THR A 471 -19.43 12.61 -3.96
CA THR A 471 -20.88 12.76 -4.14
C THR A 471 -21.48 11.42 -4.61
N PRO A 472 -22.55 10.92 -3.98
CA PRO A 472 -23.42 11.61 -3.01
C PRO A 472 -22.79 11.75 -1.60
N PRO A 473 -23.31 12.66 -0.76
CA PRO A 473 -22.89 12.76 0.64
C PRO A 473 -23.01 11.43 1.37
N LEU A 474 -22.03 11.12 2.21
CA LEU A 474 -22.02 9.88 2.98
C LEU A 474 -23.16 9.88 4.01
N VAL A 475 -24.02 8.87 3.94
CA VAL A 475 -25.08 8.62 4.93
C VAL A 475 -24.58 7.55 5.89
N GLN A 476 -24.51 7.90 7.18
CA GLN A 476 -24.09 6.96 8.22
C GLN A 476 -25.05 5.75 8.25
N GLN A 477 -24.48 4.53 8.25
CA GLN A 477 -25.25 3.30 8.39
C GLN A 477 -25.26 2.82 9.84
N ALA A 478 -26.37 2.23 10.27
CA ALA A 478 -26.44 1.57 11.56
C ALA A 478 -25.65 0.25 11.50
N HIS A 479 -24.39 0.29 11.93
CA HIS A 479 -23.49 -0.85 11.97
C HIS A 479 -22.68 -0.83 13.26
N GLU A 480 -22.26 -2.01 13.74
CA GLU A 480 -21.49 -2.11 14.99
C GLU A 480 -20.11 -1.44 14.88
N ASP A 481 -19.49 -1.55 13.72
CA ASP A 481 -18.34 -0.73 13.32
C ASP A 481 -18.85 0.49 12.54
N PRO A 482 -18.72 1.72 13.06
CA PRO A 482 -19.26 2.92 12.43
C PRO A 482 -18.53 3.32 11.14
N LEU A 483 -17.33 2.81 10.88
CA LEU A 483 -16.56 3.10 9.67
C LEU A 483 -16.72 2.02 8.59
N HIS A 484 -17.58 1.04 8.85
CA HIS A 484 -17.87 -0.06 7.95
C HIS A 484 -19.22 0.16 7.26
N PHE A 485 -19.22 0.06 5.94
CA PHE A 485 -20.40 0.29 5.10
C PHE A 485 -20.67 -0.92 4.21
N VAL A 486 -21.95 -1.22 4.01
CA VAL A 486 -22.42 -2.23 3.06
C VAL A 486 -23.30 -1.55 2.04
N PHE A 487 -23.02 -1.79 0.76
CA PHE A 487 -23.79 -1.26 -0.35
C PHE A 487 -24.23 -2.38 -1.28
N GLU A 488 -25.25 -2.10 -2.08
CA GLU A 488 -25.71 -2.94 -3.18
C GLU A 488 -25.45 -2.22 -4.50
N SER A 489 -25.06 -2.98 -5.52
CA SER A 489 -24.92 -2.51 -6.91
C SER A 489 -25.42 -3.59 -7.86
N THR A 490 -25.59 -3.25 -9.14
CA THR A 490 -26.12 -4.16 -10.15
C THR A 490 -25.03 -4.49 -11.17
N GLY A 491 -24.67 -5.77 -11.31
CA GLY A 491 -23.68 -6.23 -12.26
C GLY A 491 -24.15 -6.12 -13.72
N ALA A 492 -23.24 -6.36 -14.67
CA ALA A 492 -23.56 -6.31 -16.11
C ALA A 492 -24.60 -7.37 -16.55
N ASP A 493 -24.85 -8.38 -15.72
CA ASP A 493 -25.89 -9.40 -15.90
C ASP A 493 -27.28 -8.95 -15.37
N GLY A 494 -27.38 -7.74 -14.82
CA GLY A 494 -28.60 -7.22 -14.21
C GLY A 494 -28.89 -7.77 -12.81
N LYS A 495 -28.00 -8.59 -12.22
CA LYS A 495 -28.17 -9.09 -10.85
C LYS A 495 -27.54 -8.14 -9.84
N THR A 496 -28.22 -7.95 -8.72
CA THR A 496 -27.69 -7.22 -7.57
C THR A 496 -26.57 -8.03 -6.90
N PHE A 497 -25.52 -7.35 -6.45
CA PHE A 497 -24.45 -7.88 -5.61
C PHE A 497 -24.10 -6.88 -4.51
N ARG A 498 -23.58 -7.37 -3.37
CA ARG A 498 -23.11 -6.49 -2.30
C ARG A 498 -21.64 -6.16 -2.44
N TYR A 499 -21.24 -5.00 -1.93
CA TYR A 499 -19.83 -4.71 -1.66
C TYR A 499 -19.69 -3.96 -0.36
N LEU A 500 -18.57 -4.20 0.31
CA LEU A 500 -18.26 -3.68 1.64
C LEU A 500 -17.14 -2.65 1.51
N VAL A 501 -17.22 -1.58 2.31
CA VAL A 501 -16.18 -0.56 2.39
C VAL A 501 -15.83 -0.29 3.84
N GLN A 502 -14.54 -0.38 4.16
CA GLN A 502 -13.97 0.04 5.44
C GLN A 502 -13.20 1.34 5.27
N LEU A 503 -13.61 2.36 6.01
CA LEU A 503 -12.88 3.63 6.08
C LEU A 503 -11.80 3.59 7.18
N PRO A 504 -10.68 4.31 6.99
CA PRO A 504 -9.68 4.46 8.03
C PRO A 504 -10.18 5.37 9.17
N PRO A 505 -9.60 5.27 10.38
CA PRO A 505 -9.89 6.18 11.48
C PRO A 505 -9.65 7.65 11.09
N ASP A 506 -10.45 8.55 11.65
CA ASP A 506 -10.44 9.99 11.34
C ASP A 506 -10.58 10.28 9.82
N TYR A 507 -11.44 9.52 9.12
CA TYR A 507 -11.73 9.77 7.71
C TYR A 507 -12.30 11.19 7.48
N ASP A 508 -11.69 11.92 6.54
CA ASP A 508 -12.06 13.28 6.16
C ASP A 508 -12.22 13.36 4.64
N ALA A 509 -13.40 13.75 4.18
CA ALA A 509 -13.76 13.80 2.75
C ALA A 509 -12.95 14.79 1.90
N TYR A 510 -12.13 15.66 2.52
CA TYR A 510 -11.20 16.56 1.82
C TYR A 510 -9.77 16.01 1.68
N ARG A 511 -9.48 14.86 2.29
CA ARG A 511 -8.21 14.13 2.09
C ARG A 511 -8.36 13.07 1.00
N LYS A 512 -7.25 12.72 0.36
CA LYS A 512 -7.20 11.64 -0.65
C LYS A 512 -6.55 10.39 -0.05
N TYR A 513 -7.28 9.30 -0.01
CA TYR A 513 -6.88 8.05 0.64
C TYR A 513 -6.42 7.02 -0.38
N PRO A 514 -5.27 6.35 -0.16
CA PRO A 514 -4.95 5.16 -0.92
C PRO A 514 -5.97 4.05 -0.59
N THR A 515 -6.21 3.15 -1.55
CA THR A 515 -7.32 2.19 -1.48
C THR A 515 -6.87 0.80 -1.89
N ILE A 516 -7.37 -0.22 -1.20
CA ILE A 516 -7.21 -1.63 -1.54
C ILE A 516 -8.57 -2.18 -1.96
N LEU A 517 -8.69 -2.69 -3.18
CA LEU A 517 -9.81 -3.52 -3.61
C LEU A 517 -9.40 -4.98 -3.50
N THR A 518 -10.09 -5.75 -2.66
CA THR A 518 -9.66 -7.10 -2.26
C THR A 518 -10.72 -8.16 -2.57
N LEU A 519 -10.30 -9.22 -3.29
CA LEU A 519 -11.17 -10.28 -3.78
C LEU A 519 -11.05 -11.53 -2.91
N HIS A 520 -12.18 -11.98 -2.36
CA HIS A 520 -12.21 -13.18 -1.52
C HIS A 520 -11.91 -14.45 -2.33
N GLY A 521 -11.27 -15.42 -1.69
CA GLY A 521 -11.10 -16.76 -2.23
C GLY A 521 -12.31 -17.67 -1.98
N ALA A 522 -12.28 -18.88 -2.51
CA ALA A 522 -13.34 -19.88 -2.36
C ALA A 522 -13.61 -20.18 -0.88
N GLY A 523 -14.89 -20.15 -0.50
CA GLY A 523 -15.37 -20.38 0.86
C GLY A 523 -15.14 -19.21 1.82
N ASN A 524 -14.48 -18.13 1.39
CA ASN A 524 -14.31 -16.93 2.20
C ASN A 524 -15.33 -15.85 1.81
N SER A 525 -15.61 -14.92 2.72
CA SER A 525 -16.53 -13.81 2.47
C SER A 525 -15.79 -12.47 2.31
N PRO A 526 -16.45 -11.43 1.75
CA PRO A 526 -15.90 -10.08 1.72
C PRO A 526 -15.59 -9.51 3.13
N GLU A 527 -16.38 -9.85 4.15
CA GLU A 527 -16.13 -9.44 5.53
C GLU A 527 -14.78 -9.97 6.03
N GLN A 528 -14.44 -11.22 5.71
CA GLN A 528 -13.14 -11.80 6.06
C GLN A 528 -11.98 -11.11 5.34
N GLN A 529 -12.22 -10.56 4.14
CA GLN A 529 -11.23 -9.74 3.43
C GLN A 529 -11.03 -8.39 4.12
N ILE A 530 -12.10 -7.75 4.59
CA ILE A 530 -12.01 -6.55 5.44
C ILE A 530 -11.21 -6.87 6.71
N ASP A 531 -11.50 -7.97 7.39
CA ASP A 531 -10.79 -8.39 8.60
C ASP A 531 -9.30 -8.67 8.35
N TRP A 532 -8.94 -9.24 7.19
CA TRP A 532 -7.54 -9.55 6.86
C TRP A 532 -6.70 -8.27 6.73
N TRP A 533 -7.23 -7.25 6.05
CA TRP A 533 -6.53 -5.99 5.79
C TRP A 533 -6.66 -4.97 6.92
N ALA A 534 -7.89 -4.74 7.40
CA ALA A 534 -8.20 -3.72 8.40
C ALA A 534 -8.18 -4.26 9.82
N GLY A 535 -8.09 -5.58 10.03
CA GLY A 535 -8.13 -6.23 11.35
C GLY A 535 -9.56 -6.35 11.88
N GLY A 536 -9.80 -7.31 12.78
CA GLY A 536 -11.11 -7.45 13.43
C GLY A 536 -11.49 -6.20 14.26
N TYR A 537 -12.79 -5.94 14.36
CA TYR A 537 -13.32 -4.81 15.11
C TYR A 537 -13.12 -4.96 16.62
N ASN A 538 -12.50 -3.96 17.25
CA ASN A 538 -12.31 -3.91 18.69
C ASN A 538 -13.36 -3.00 19.34
N LYS A 539 -14.39 -3.58 19.95
CA LYS A 539 -15.49 -2.84 20.59
C LYS A 539 -15.04 -1.97 21.76
N GLN A 540 -13.98 -2.33 22.47
CA GLN A 540 -13.49 -1.52 23.60
C GLN A 540 -12.78 -0.25 23.13
N MET A 541 -12.16 -0.31 21.95
CA MET A 541 -11.45 0.83 21.35
C MET A 541 -12.27 1.55 20.29
N ASP A 542 -13.45 1.03 19.94
CA ASP A 542 -14.34 1.55 18.89
C ASP A 542 -13.62 1.70 17.52
N LEU A 543 -12.72 0.76 17.20
CA LEU A 543 -11.90 0.83 15.97
C LEU A 543 -11.30 -0.51 15.57
N ARG A 544 -10.86 -0.60 14.30
CA ARG A 544 -10.05 -1.71 13.79
C ARG A 544 -8.55 -1.41 13.83
N LEU A 545 -7.74 -2.42 14.18
CA LEU A 545 -6.30 -2.29 14.47
C LEU A 545 -5.36 -2.89 13.42
N GLY A 546 -5.87 -3.38 12.29
CA GLY A 546 -5.08 -3.96 11.20
C GLY A 546 -4.31 -2.91 10.38
N GLN A 547 -3.52 -3.40 9.42
CA GLN A 547 -2.56 -2.54 8.73
C GLN A 547 -3.21 -1.49 7.81
N ALA A 548 -4.36 -1.77 7.19
CA ALA A 548 -5.07 -0.77 6.39
C ALA A 548 -5.53 0.41 7.26
N SER A 549 -6.17 0.13 8.40
CA SER A 549 -6.49 1.14 9.43
C SER A 549 -5.23 1.79 9.96
N ARG A 550 -4.10 1.06 10.02
CA ARG A 550 -2.83 1.61 10.51
C ARG A 550 -2.29 2.72 9.63
N HIS A 551 -2.27 2.46 8.33
CA HIS A 551 -1.65 3.29 7.29
C HIS A 551 -2.62 4.27 6.61
N GLY A 552 -3.90 4.26 7.00
CA GLY A 552 -4.90 5.19 6.45
C GLY A 552 -5.37 4.78 5.06
N TYR A 553 -5.65 3.50 4.85
CA TYR A 553 -6.18 2.97 3.59
C TYR A 553 -7.69 2.73 3.70
N ILE A 554 -8.40 2.97 2.61
CA ILE A 554 -9.77 2.46 2.42
C ILE A 554 -9.66 1.02 1.91
N VAL A 555 -10.53 0.13 2.40
CA VAL A 555 -10.60 -1.27 1.91
C VAL A 555 -11.97 -1.52 1.31
N ILE A 556 -12.02 -1.96 0.06
CA ILE A 556 -13.23 -2.32 -0.68
C ILE A 556 -13.23 -3.83 -0.91
N ALA A 557 -14.30 -4.51 -0.54
CA ALA A 557 -14.44 -5.96 -0.72
C ALA A 557 -15.80 -6.29 -1.37
N PRO A 558 -15.85 -6.57 -2.69
CA PRO A 558 -17.07 -6.97 -3.37
C PRO A 558 -17.40 -8.46 -3.20
N GLU A 559 -18.70 -8.78 -3.19
CA GLU A 559 -19.22 -10.11 -3.54
C GLU A 559 -19.12 -10.28 -5.05
N TRP A 560 -17.97 -10.75 -5.52
CA TRP A 560 -17.65 -10.75 -6.95
C TRP A 560 -18.04 -12.05 -7.66
N THR A 561 -18.29 -13.13 -6.91
CA THR A 561 -18.73 -14.44 -7.44
C THR A 561 -20.24 -14.65 -7.27
N ASP A 562 -20.83 -15.60 -8.03
CA ASP A 562 -22.25 -15.99 -7.86
C ASP A 562 -22.46 -16.92 -6.65
N ASP A 563 -21.42 -17.67 -6.26
CA ASP A 563 -21.42 -18.54 -5.10
C ASP A 563 -20.14 -18.27 -4.28
N GLN A 564 -20.28 -18.12 -2.96
CA GLN A 564 -19.15 -17.96 -2.04
C GLN A 564 -18.14 -19.12 -2.13
N TYR A 565 -18.60 -20.32 -2.47
CA TYR A 565 -17.79 -21.54 -2.59
C TYR A 565 -17.28 -21.80 -4.01
N GLN A 566 -17.44 -20.86 -4.94
CA GLN A 566 -16.92 -20.96 -6.30
C GLN A 566 -15.41 -21.27 -6.25
N SER A 567 -15.04 -22.42 -6.80
CA SER A 567 -13.68 -22.99 -6.68
C SER A 567 -12.78 -22.73 -7.88
N SER A 568 -13.28 -22.03 -8.89
CA SER A 568 -12.54 -21.63 -10.08
C SER A 568 -12.99 -20.25 -10.54
N TYR A 569 -12.06 -19.43 -11.00
CA TYR A 569 -12.37 -18.18 -11.67
C TYR A 569 -12.89 -18.41 -13.09
N GLU A 570 -14.05 -17.83 -13.44
CA GLU A 570 -14.72 -18.11 -14.72
C GLU A 570 -14.29 -17.17 -15.86
N TYR A 571 -13.68 -16.03 -15.52
CA TYR A 571 -13.25 -14.95 -16.42
C TYR A 571 -14.42 -14.22 -17.08
N SER A 572 -15.60 -14.26 -16.45
CA SER A 572 -16.85 -13.77 -17.04
C SER A 572 -16.97 -12.24 -16.99
N ALA A 573 -17.78 -11.68 -17.90
CA ALA A 573 -18.11 -10.25 -17.86
C ALA A 573 -18.79 -9.85 -16.54
N GLN A 574 -19.54 -10.78 -15.94
CA GLN A 574 -20.21 -10.58 -14.67
C GLN A 574 -19.19 -10.41 -13.54
N GLU A 575 -18.24 -11.34 -13.37
CA GLU A 575 -17.19 -11.26 -12.35
C GLU A 575 -16.38 -9.96 -12.49
N HIS A 576 -16.00 -9.59 -13.72
CA HIS A 576 -15.33 -8.33 -14.03
C HIS A 576 -16.17 -7.11 -13.63
N SER A 577 -17.44 -7.07 -14.07
CA SER A 577 -18.32 -5.94 -13.81
C SER A 577 -18.56 -5.69 -12.33
N ARG A 578 -18.70 -6.74 -11.52
CA ARG A 578 -18.90 -6.60 -10.06
C ARG A 578 -17.70 -5.95 -9.39
N VAL A 579 -16.49 -6.32 -9.81
CA VAL A 579 -15.25 -5.71 -9.31
C VAL A 579 -15.13 -4.25 -9.74
N LEU A 580 -15.31 -3.98 -11.02
CA LEU A 580 -15.14 -2.63 -11.59
C LEU A 580 -16.24 -1.66 -11.11
N TYR A 581 -17.49 -2.10 -11.02
CA TYR A 581 -18.59 -1.26 -10.52
C TYR A 581 -18.47 -0.98 -9.03
N ALA A 582 -17.99 -1.94 -8.22
CA ALA A 582 -17.70 -1.67 -6.81
C ALA A 582 -16.61 -0.60 -6.65
N LEU A 583 -15.57 -0.61 -7.49
CA LEU A 583 -14.55 0.44 -7.51
C LEU A 583 -15.17 1.78 -7.93
N GLN A 584 -15.85 1.83 -9.07
CA GLN A 584 -16.46 3.02 -9.64
C GLN A 584 -17.41 3.70 -8.64
N GLU A 585 -18.35 2.95 -8.07
CA GLU A 585 -19.28 3.46 -7.04
C GLU A 585 -18.54 3.97 -5.80
N SER A 586 -17.45 3.32 -5.41
CA SER A 586 -16.63 3.77 -4.28
C SER A 586 -15.87 5.07 -4.59
N LEU A 587 -15.42 5.28 -5.85
CA LEU A 587 -14.80 6.54 -6.28
C LEU A 587 -15.77 7.72 -6.20
N HIS A 588 -17.06 7.48 -6.45
CA HIS A 588 -18.10 8.48 -6.27
C HIS A 588 -18.35 8.82 -4.80
N ARG A 589 -18.42 7.81 -3.93
CA ARG A 589 -18.85 7.94 -2.53
C ARG A 589 -17.74 8.34 -1.57
N PHE A 590 -16.49 8.02 -1.90
CA PHE A 590 -15.35 8.16 -0.99
C PHE A 590 -14.20 8.96 -1.61
N ALA A 591 -13.38 9.54 -0.74
CA ALA A 591 -12.29 10.43 -1.12
C ALA A 591 -11.03 9.60 -1.46
N ILE A 592 -11.15 8.78 -2.49
CA ILE A 592 -10.11 7.87 -2.96
C ILE A 592 -9.08 8.64 -3.79
N ASP A 593 -7.81 8.37 -3.52
CA ASP A 593 -6.69 8.72 -4.39
C ASP A 593 -6.67 7.77 -5.59
N THR A 594 -7.14 8.23 -6.75
CA THR A 594 -7.26 7.40 -7.97
C THR A 594 -5.92 6.91 -8.49
N ASP A 595 -4.82 7.54 -8.08
CA ASP A 595 -3.47 7.10 -8.44
C ASP A 595 -2.83 6.15 -7.40
N ARG A 596 -3.57 5.77 -6.34
CA ARG A 596 -3.13 4.83 -5.30
C ARG A 596 -4.21 3.79 -4.99
N VAL A 597 -4.81 3.22 -6.03
CA VAL A 597 -5.74 2.08 -5.94
C VAL A 597 -4.98 0.78 -6.23
N PHE A 598 -5.05 -0.18 -5.32
CA PHE A 598 -4.39 -1.48 -5.42
C PHE A 598 -5.42 -2.61 -5.53
N LEU A 599 -5.21 -3.54 -6.45
CA LEU A 599 -6.05 -4.73 -6.60
C LEU A 599 -5.37 -5.93 -5.93
N THR A 600 -6.11 -6.72 -5.18
CA THR A 600 -5.57 -7.92 -4.53
C THR A 600 -6.63 -9.01 -4.44
N GLY A 601 -6.19 -10.25 -4.20
CA GLY A 601 -7.11 -11.33 -3.90
C GLY A 601 -6.40 -12.61 -3.51
N HIS A 602 -7.14 -13.51 -2.84
CA HIS A 602 -6.65 -14.80 -2.37
C HIS A 602 -7.17 -15.94 -3.23
N SER A 603 -6.28 -16.87 -3.63
CA SER A 603 -6.63 -18.09 -4.35
C SER A 603 -7.40 -17.76 -5.65
N VAL A 604 -8.65 -18.21 -5.81
CA VAL A 604 -9.51 -17.83 -6.95
C VAL A 604 -9.70 -16.31 -7.11
N GLY A 605 -9.70 -15.56 -6.00
CA GLY A 605 -9.68 -14.09 -6.03
C GLY A 605 -8.32 -13.54 -6.47
N GLY A 606 -7.23 -14.27 -6.23
CA GLY A 606 -5.91 -13.97 -6.75
C GLY A 606 -5.81 -14.22 -8.25
N ASP A 607 -6.43 -15.29 -8.76
CA ASP A 607 -6.56 -15.56 -10.20
C ASP A 607 -7.30 -14.40 -10.88
N ALA A 608 -8.43 -13.96 -10.31
CA ALA A 608 -9.21 -12.82 -10.79
C ALA A 608 -8.42 -11.51 -10.72
N ALA A 609 -7.70 -11.26 -9.61
CA ALA A 609 -6.88 -10.06 -9.45
C ALA A 609 -5.78 -9.99 -10.52
N TRP A 610 -5.13 -11.11 -10.84
CA TRP A 610 -4.11 -11.14 -11.90
C TRP A 610 -4.72 -10.84 -13.27
N ASP A 611 -5.85 -11.46 -13.61
CA ASP A 611 -6.51 -11.25 -14.90
C ASP A 611 -7.06 -9.83 -15.07
N ILE A 612 -7.82 -9.32 -14.09
CA ILE A 612 -8.42 -7.97 -14.11
C ILE A 612 -7.31 -6.91 -14.11
N GLY A 613 -6.22 -7.15 -13.36
CA GLY A 613 -5.04 -6.29 -13.36
C GLY A 613 -4.42 -6.12 -14.76
N LEU A 614 -4.36 -7.19 -15.55
CA LEU A 614 -3.87 -7.16 -16.92
C LEU A 614 -4.91 -6.63 -17.93
N ALA A 615 -6.20 -6.80 -17.66
CA ALA A 615 -7.29 -6.33 -18.49
C ALA A 615 -7.44 -4.80 -18.43
N HIS A 616 -7.19 -4.21 -17.26
CA HIS A 616 -7.32 -2.78 -17.00
C HIS A 616 -6.05 -2.21 -16.33
N PRO A 617 -4.88 -2.26 -16.99
CA PRO A 617 -3.62 -1.81 -16.39
C PRO A 617 -3.61 -0.31 -16.08
N ASP A 618 -4.54 0.45 -16.65
CA ASP A 618 -4.75 1.88 -16.48
C ASP A 618 -5.53 2.25 -15.20
N LEU A 619 -5.97 1.28 -14.40
CA LEU A 619 -6.72 1.53 -13.16
C LEU A 619 -5.88 1.39 -11.89
N TRP A 620 -4.78 0.62 -11.95
CA TRP A 620 -4.13 0.13 -10.73
C TRP A 620 -2.76 0.76 -10.52
N ALA A 621 -2.50 1.20 -9.29
CA ALA A 621 -1.15 1.52 -8.83
C ALA A 621 -0.29 0.24 -8.66
N GLY A 622 -0.95 -0.90 -8.46
CA GLY A 622 -0.29 -2.20 -8.37
C GLY A 622 -1.27 -3.32 -8.03
N VAL A 623 -0.86 -4.55 -8.30
CA VAL A 623 -1.67 -5.74 -8.09
C VAL A 623 -0.95 -6.75 -7.19
N ILE A 624 -1.66 -7.33 -6.22
CA ILE A 624 -1.12 -8.27 -5.24
C ILE A 624 -1.90 -9.60 -5.30
N PRO A 625 -1.57 -10.51 -6.24
CA PRO A 625 -2.18 -11.83 -6.30
C PRO A 625 -1.58 -12.77 -5.25
N ILE A 626 -2.41 -13.30 -4.35
CA ILE A 626 -2.00 -14.22 -3.29
C ILE A 626 -2.49 -15.63 -3.64
N CYS A 627 -1.58 -16.60 -3.73
CA CYS A 627 -1.86 -17.99 -4.16
C CYS A 627 -2.52 -18.11 -5.54
N ALA A 628 -2.23 -17.18 -6.45
CA ALA A 628 -2.82 -17.13 -7.77
C ALA A 628 -2.19 -18.14 -8.74
N THR A 629 -2.97 -18.55 -9.74
CA THR A 629 -2.57 -19.37 -10.86
C THR A 629 -2.96 -18.66 -12.17
N ALA A 630 -1.99 -18.51 -13.08
CA ALA A 630 -2.25 -17.97 -14.41
C ALA A 630 -3.17 -18.90 -15.19
N GLY A 631 -4.20 -18.34 -15.82
CA GLY A 631 -5.08 -19.08 -16.71
C GLY A 631 -5.64 -18.21 -17.83
N LYS A 632 -6.23 -18.87 -18.82
CA LYS A 632 -6.88 -18.29 -20.01
C LYS A 632 -6.17 -17.03 -20.55
N TYR A 633 -6.72 -15.84 -20.26
CA TYR A 633 -6.29 -14.57 -20.83
C TYR A 633 -4.99 -14.02 -20.22
N VAL A 634 -4.65 -14.36 -18.97
CA VAL A 634 -3.39 -13.95 -18.32
C VAL A 634 -2.18 -14.26 -19.21
N THR A 635 -2.18 -15.46 -19.79
CA THR A 635 -1.14 -15.92 -20.73
C THR A 635 -1.05 -15.09 -22.00
N ARG A 636 -2.15 -14.50 -22.44
CA ARG A 636 -2.25 -13.70 -23.68
C ARG A 636 -2.00 -12.21 -23.41
N TYR A 637 -2.36 -11.72 -22.23
CA TYR A 637 -2.26 -10.31 -21.86
C TYR A 637 -0.97 -9.97 -21.11
N TRP A 638 -0.02 -10.91 -21.03
CA TRP A 638 1.21 -10.74 -20.27
C TRP A 638 1.99 -9.45 -20.63
N GLU A 639 1.90 -8.92 -21.85
CA GLU A 639 2.57 -7.65 -22.22
C GLU A 639 1.95 -6.42 -21.55
N ASN A 640 0.66 -6.47 -21.20
CA ASN A 640 -0.02 -5.40 -20.49
C ASN A 640 0.61 -5.18 -19.09
N ALA A 641 1.29 -6.18 -18.53
CA ALA A 641 2.04 -6.08 -17.28
C ALA A 641 3.23 -5.11 -17.33
N LYS A 642 3.58 -4.55 -18.50
CA LYS A 642 4.56 -3.44 -18.58
C LYS A 642 4.04 -2.15 -17.95
N HIS A 643 2.73 -2.03 -17.82
CA HIS A 643 2.06 -0.80 -17.41
C HIS A 643 1.46 -0.86 -16.00
N VAL A 644 1.63 -1.99 -15.30
CA VAL A 644 1.14 -2.18 -13.93
C VAL A 644 2.09 -3.09 -13.15
N SER A 645 2.41 -2.71 -11.91
CA SER A 645 3.33 -3.47 -11.05
C SER A 645 2.65 -4.64 -10.35
N PHE A 646 3.37 -5.76 -10.20
CA PHE A 646 2.85 -6.97 -9.53
C PHE A 646 3.70 -7.40 -8.32
N TYR A 647 3.03 -7.80 -7.23
CA TYR A 647 3.62 -8.44 -6.06
C TYR A 647 2.91 -9.76 -5.77
N PHE A 648 3.49 -10.87 -6.22
CA PHE A 648 2.92 -12.21 -6.02
C PHE A 648 3.34 -12.79 -4.69
N VAL A 649 2.43 -13.50 -4.02
CA VAL A 649 2.74 -14.23 -2.78
C VAL A 649 2.23 -15.66 -2.87
N SER A 650 3.10 -16.64 -2.59
CA SER A 650 2.73 -18.06 -2.59
C SER A 650 3.58 -18.88 -1.63
N GLY A 651 3.13 -20.09 -1.29
CA GLY A 651 3.90 -21.08 -0.54
C GLY A 651 4.68 -22.01 -1.47
N GLU A 652 5.91 -22.35 -1.11
CA GLU A 652 6.77 -23.31 -1.83
C GLU A 652 6.09 -24.69 -2.00
N MET A 653 5.29 -25.11 -1.03
CA MET A 653 4.61 -26.40 -1.01
C MET A 653 3.11 -26.30 -1.34
N ASP A 654 2.66 -25.20 -1.95
CA ASP A 654 1.28 -25.02 -2.44
C ASP A 654 1.08 -25.76 -3.78
N GLY A 655 1.08 -27.09 -3.71
CA GLY A 655 0.90 -27.96 -4.87
C GLY A 655 1.99 -27.76 -5.93
N ASN A 656 1.57 -27.50 -7.18
CA ASN A 656 2.45 -27.25 -8.32
C ASN A 656 2.31 -25.84 -8.89
N ARG A 657 1.82 -24.86 -8.10
CA ARG A 657 1.50 -23.50 -8.58
C ARG A 657 2.69 -22.78 -9.21
N ILE A 658 3.87 -22.89 -8.60
CA ILE A 658 5.10 -22.30 -9.18
C ILE A 658 5.37 -22.84 -10.59
N ALA A 659 5.23 -24.15 -10.79
CA ALA A 659 5.41 -24.77 -12.11
C ALA A 659 4.29 -24.38 -13.09
N GLN A 660 3.05 -24.21 -12.62
CA GLN A 660 1.94 -23.73 -13.47
C GLN A 660 2.17 -22.30 -13.96
N ASN A 661 2.75 -21.44 -13.11
CA ASN A 661 2.99 -20.03 -13.40
C ASN A 661 4.35 -19.76 -14.05
N GLU A 662 5.23 -20.77 -14.13
CA GLU A 662 6.62 -20.66 -14.59
C GLU A 662 6.74 -19.85 -15.89
N ARG A 663 5.93 -20.18 -16.90
CA ARG A 663 5.98 -19.50 -18.19
C ARG A 663 5.73 -17.99 -18.07
N ASP A 664 4.72 -17.59 -17.30
CA ASP A 664 4.29 -16.20 -17.19
C ASP A 664 5.19 -15.42 -16.24
N PHE A 665 5.64 -16.03 -15.15
CA PHE A 665 6.68 -15.46 -14.29
C PHE A 665 8.01 -15.25 -15.01
N ASN A 666 8.47 -16.21 -15.82
CA ASN A 666 9.70 -16.05 -16.59
C ASN A 666 9.58 -14.97 -17.67
N ARG A 667 8.38 -14.72 -18.21
CA ARG A 667 8.15 -13.56 -19.10
C ARG A 667 8.38 -12.24 -18.37
N TYR A 668 7.91 -12.11 -17.14
CA TYR A 668 8.09 -10.90 -16.33
C TYR A 668 9.53 -10.72 -15.83
N LEU A 669 10.17 -11.82 -15.40
CA LEU A 669 11.49 -11.74 -14.77
C LEU A 669 12.65 -11.67 -15.77
N ASN A 670 12.53 -12.27 -16.96
CA ASN A 670 13.64 -12.35 -17.92
C ASN A 670 13.58 -11.27 -19.01
N ARG A 671 12.63 -10.33 -18.95
CA ARG A 671 12.46 -9.24 -19.91
C ARG A 671 12.49 -7.89 -19.21
N SER A 672 12.96 -6.87 -19.92
CA SER A 672 12.93 -5.49 -19.42
C SER A 672 11.51 -4.90 -19.50
N GLY A 673 11.23 -3.91 -18.65
CA GLY A 673 9.98 -3.15 -18.67
C GLY A 673 8.87 -3.70 -17.79
N PHE A 674 9.11 -4.79 -17.05
CA PHE A 674 8.17 -5.34 -16.07
C PHE A 674 8.63 -5.02 -14.65
N ASP A 675 7.74 -4.47 -13.84
CA ASP A 675 7.92 -4.33 -12.40
C ASP A 675 7.17 -5.47 -11.69
N THR A 676 7.90 -6.51 -11.32
CA THR A 676 7.31 -7.71 -10.73
C THR A 676 8.20 -8.28 -9.65
N MET A 677 7.59 -8.54 -8.49
CA MET A 677 8.17 -9.27 -7.39
C MET A 677 7.38 -10.55 -7.14
N ILE A 678 8.08 -11.67 -6.92
CA ILE A 678 7.46 -12.94 -6.56
C ILE A 678 8.03 -13.39 -5.23
N VAL A 679 7.15 -13.54 -4.25
CA VAL A 679 7.49 -13.91 -2.87
C VAL A 679 7.04 -15.32 -2.59
N GLU A 680 8.00 -16.19 -2.34
CA GLU A 680 7.77 -17.60 -2.07
C GLU A 680 8.15 -17.94 -0.63
N TYR A 681 7.14 -18.33 0.16
CA TYR A 681 7.33 -18.73 1.55
C TYR A 681 7.77 -20.19 1.67
N LYS A 682 8.91 -20.41 2.33
CA LYS A 682 9.60 -21.70 2.38
C LYS A 682 8.84 -22.70 3.25
N GLY A 683 8.61 -23.90 2.70
CA GLY A 683 7.90 -24.99 3.37
C GLY A 683 6.43 -24.71 3.71
N ARG A 684 5.83 -23.62 3.19
CA ARG A 684 4.42 -23.27 3.40
C ARG A 684 3.55 -23.80 2.26
N GLY A 685 2.35 -24.25 2.60
CA GLY A 685 1.34 -24.69 1.63
C GLY A 685 0.45 -23.56 1.14
N HIS A 686 -0.76 -23.93 0.71
CA HIS A 686 -1.84 -22.96 0.50
C HIS A 686 -2.20 -22.27 1.82
N ASP A 687 -2.11 -20.94 1.86
CA ASP A 687 -2.31 -20.15 3.07
C ASP A 687 -2.77 -18.71 2.75
N HIS A 688 -3.12 -17.94 3.77
CA HIS A 688 -3.55 -16.55 3.67
C HIS A 688 -2.38 -15.55 3.73
N PHE A 689 -1.19 -15.96 4.17
CA PHE A 689 0.06 -15.17 4.16
C PHE A 689 -0.02 -13.80 4.85
N GLN A 690 -0.76 -13.70 5.97
CA GLN A 690 -0.86 -12.45 6.73
C GLN A 690 0.50 -11.97 7.27
N ASP A 691 1.46 -12.87 7.47
CA ASP A 691 2.84 -12.54 7.85
C ASP A 691 3.52 -11.57 6.86
N ASP A 692 3.08 -11.54 5.60
CA ASP A 692 3.64 -10.68 4.56
C ASP A 692 3.03 -9.27 4.50
N ILE A 693 1.97 -9.02 5.28
CA ILE A 693 1.16 -7.80 5.17
C ILE A 693 2.01 -6.53 5.32
N HIS A 694 2.99 -6.51 6.23
CA HIS A 694 3.86 -5.35 6.41
C HIS A 694 4.68 -5.05 5.17
N HIS A 695 5.17 -6.08 4.48
CA HIS A 695 5.95 -5.94 3.24
C HIS A 695 5.08 -5.51 2.07
N MET A 696 3.82 -5.93 2.04
CA MET A 696 2.84 -5.43 1.06
C MET A 696 2.61 -3.92 1.24
N PHE A 697 2.43 -3.42 2.46
CA PHE A 697 2.31 -1.97 2.69
C PHE A 697 3.60 -1.21 2.36
N ASP A 698 4.76 -1.79 2.67
CA ASP A 698 6.07 -1.24 2.28
C ASP A 698 6.30 -1.25 0.77
N TRP A 699 5.70 -2.18 0.03
CA TRP A 699 5.69 -2.15 -1.42
C TRP A 699 4.71 -1.09 -1.94
N MET A 700 3.45 -1.11 -1.49
CA MET A 700 2.41 -0.18 -1.95
C MET A 700 2.78 1.30 -1.77
N ARG A 701 3.50 1.68 -0.70
CA ARG A 701 3.93 3.07 -0.47
C ARG A 701 4.82 3.66 -1.58
N PHE A 702 5.48 2.82 -2.37
CA PHE A 702 6.37 3.25 -3.46
C PHE A 702 5.70 3.23 -4.84
N HIS A 703 4.46 2.75 -4.93
CA HIS A 703 3.77 2.55 -6.19
C HIS A 703 2.61 3.53 -6.33
N ARG A 704 2.50 4.09 -7.52
CA ARG A 704 1.39 4.95 -7.95
C ARG A 704 1.07 4.61 -9.40
N ARG A 705 -0.20 4.73 -9.77
CA ARG A 705 -0.62 4.62 -11.16
C ARG A 705 0.04 5.74 -11.96
N ASP A 706 0.53 5.41 -13.14
CA ASP A 706 0.88 6.40 -14.15
C ASP A 706 -0.35 6.68 -15.01
N PHE A 707 -0.98 7.84 -14.81
CA PHE A 707 -2.14 8.28 -15.60
C PHE A 707 -1.72 8.98 -16.90
N GLU A 708 -0.53 9.60 -16.92
CA GLU A 708 -0.07 10.50 -17.98
C GLU A 708 0.70 9.73 -19.07
N VAL A 709 0.31 8.47 -19.31
CA VAL A 709 0.97 7.57 -20.26
C VAL A 709 0.76 8.08 -21.69
N SER A 710 1.79 8.67 -22.27
CA SER A 710 1.77 9.19 -23.64
C SER A 710 1.81 8.10 -24.69
N GLU A 711 2.41 6.94 -24.41
CA GLU A 711 2.52 5.83 -25.35
C GLU A 711 2.26 4.51 -24.66
N PHE A 712 1.36 3.70 -25.22
CA PHE A 712 1.12 2.35 -24.74
C PHE A 712 0.84 1.39 -25.89
N GLN A 713 1.25 0.15 -25.65
CA GLN A 713 0.87 -1.01 -26.43
C GLN A 713 0.24 -2.02 -25.50
N VAL A 714 -0.97 -2.45 -25.83
CA VAL A 714 -1.75 -3.44 -25.07
C VAL A 714 -2.41 -4.44 -25.99
N THR A 715 -2.77 -5.57 -25.42
CA THR A 715 -3.47 -6.66 -26.10
C THR A 715 -4.80 -6.91 -25.40
N SER A 716 -5.87 -7.08 -26.19
CA SER A 716 -7.20 -7.42 -25.69
C SER A 716 -7.89 -8.48 -26.55
N MET A 717 -8.73 -9.29 -25.91
CA MET A 717 -9.51 -10.38 -26.53
C MET A 717 -10.97 -10.42 -26.08
N ARG A 718 -11.34 -9.61 -25.07
CA ARG A 718 -12.69 -9.56 -24.54
C ARG A 718 -13.30 -8.19 -24.88
N PRO A 719 -14.57 -8.15 -25.33
CA PRO A 719 -15.17 -6.90 -25.77
C PRO A 719 -15.43 -5.89 -24.64
N TRP A 720 -15.34 -6.32 -23.38
CA TRP A 720 -15.43 -5.44 -22.19
C TRP A 720 -14.05 -4.99 -21.67
N ASP A 721 -12.95 -5.51 -22.20
CA ASP A 721 -11.58 -5.06 -21.89
C ASP A 721 -11.17 -4.02 -22.93
N ASN A 722 -11.84 -2.86 -22.89
CA ASN A 722 -11.95 -1.99 -24.05
C ASN A 722 -11.60 -0.52 -23.79
N TYR A 723 -11.22 -0.17 -22.57
CA TYR A 723 -10.80 1.16 -22.17
C TYR A 723 -9.36 1.12 -21.68
N PHE A 724 -8.52 2.02 -22.20
CA PHE A 724 -7.10 2.12 -21.85
C PHE A 724 -6.67 3.58 -21.83
N TRP A 725 -6.43 4.12 -20.64
CA TRP A 725 -6.04 5.52 -20.35
C TRP A 725 -6.97 6.55 -21.01
N TRP A 726 -6.59 7.02 -22.20
CA TRP A 726 -7.25 8.08 -22.94
C TRP A 726 -7.94 7.56 -24.23
N THR A 727 -8.08 6.25 -24.37
CA THR A 727 -8.73 5.61 -25.51
C THR A 727 -9.78 4.60 -25.10
N GLU A 728 -10.87 4.55 -25.85
CA GLU A 728 -11.90 3.52 -25.74
C GLU A 728 -12.13 2.89 -27.11
N PHE A 729 -12.29 1.57 -27.13
CA PHE A 729 -12.52 0.78 -28.34
C PHE A 729 -13.88 0.11 -28.27
N SER A 730 -14.60 0.04 -29.38
CA SER A 730 -15.83 -0.77 -29.46
C SER A 730 -15.98 -1.40 -30.83
N LYS A 731 -16.90 -2.37 -30.94
CA LYS A 731 -17.11 -3.19 -32.14
C LYS A 731 -15.81 -3.87 -32.60
N PHE A 732 -15.28 -4.75 -31.74
CA PHE A 732 -14.08 -5.52 -32.03
C PHE A 732 -14.35 -6.50 -33.18
N PRO A 733 -13.36 -6.83 -34.03
CA PRO A 733 -13.51 -7.88 -35.03
C PRO A 733 -13.81 -9.23 -34.37
N THR A 734 -14.74 -10.00 -34.93
CA THR A 734 -15.17 -11.29 -34.37
C THR A 734 -14.01 -12.26 -34.19
N GLU A 735 -13.05 -12.27 -35.11
CA GLU A 735 -11.84 -13.11 -35.06
C GLU A 735 -10.85 -12.73 -33.95
N ALA A 736 -10.99 -11.54 -33.37
CA ALA A 736 -10.17 -11.07 -32.26
C ALA A 736 -10.84 -11.27 -30.90
N ILE A 737 -12.13 -11.64 -30.89
CA ILE A 737 -12.89 -11.95 -29.69
C ILE A 737 -12.73 -13.43 -29.36
N THR A 738 -12.50 -13.73 -28.09
CA THR A 738 -12.65 -15.10 -27.56
C THR A 738 -13.38 -14.98 -26.24
N LEU A 739 -14.55 -15.61 -26.13
CA LEU A 739 -15.33 -15.59 -24.91
C LEU A 739 -14.88 -16.69 -23.93
N PRO A 740 -15.08 -16.54 -22.62
CA PRO A 740 -14.60 -17.51 -21.63
C PRO A 740 -15.11 -18.93 -21.81
N LEU A 741 -16.31 -19.09 -22.39
CA LEU A 741 -16.96 -20.36 -22.70
C LEU A 741 -16.38 -21.06 -23.94
N GLU A 742 -15.62 -20.34 -24.77
CA GLU A 742 -15.02 -20.83 -26.01
C GLU A 742 -13.57 -21.32 -25.79
N TRP A 743 -13.10 -21.36 -24.54
CA TRP A 743 -11.72 -21.68 -24.21
C TRP A 743 -11.48 -23.20 -24.07
N PRO A 744 -10.39 -23.77 -24.64
CA PRO A 744 -9.39 -23.10 -25.49
C PRO A 744 -9.89 -22.87 -26.91
N PRO A 745 -9.60 -21.71 -27.53
CA PRO A 745 -10.02 -21.42 -28.89
C PRO A 745 -9.22 -22.25 -29.91
N SER A 746 -9.85 -22.60 -31.03
CA SER A 746 -9.20 -23.31 -32.16
C SER A 746 -8.16 -22.44 -32.87
N SER A 747 -8.41 -21.13 -32.93
CA SER A 747 -7.48 -20.08 -33.34
C SER A 747 -7.76 -18.85 -32.48
N ALA A 748 -6.72 -18.24 -31.94
CA ALA A 748 -6.84 -16.99 -31.19
C ALA A 748 -5.79 -16.01 -31.67
N ARG A 749 -6.26 -14.88 -32.21
CA ARG A 749 -5.43 -13.72 -32.49
C ARG A 749 -5.94 -12.58 -31.64
N ALA A 750 -5.19 -12.23 -30.61
CA ALA A 750 -5.56 -11.10 -29.80
C ALA A 750 -5.47 -9.78 -30.59
N MET A 751 -6.33 -8.83 -30.25
CA MET A 751 -6.29 -7.50 -30.84
C MET A 751 -5.16 -6.71 -30.21
N GLU A 752 -4.18 -6.33 -31.02
CA GLU A 752 -3.14 -5.39 -30.63
C GLU A 752 -3.65 -3.96 -30.77
N ILE A 753 -3.39 -3.16 -29.74
CA ILE A 753 -3.71 -1.74 -29.66
C ILE A 753 -2.40 -1.00 -29.43
N GLU A 754 -2.09 -0.04 -30.30
CA GLU A 754 -0.98 0.90 -30.13
C GLU A 754 -1.56 2.31 -30.14
N ALA A 755 -1.24 3.08 -29.11
CA ALA A 755 -1.64 4.47 -28.99
C ALA A 755 -0.45 5.33 -28.56
N SER A 756 -0.30 6.51 -29.16
CA SER A 756 0.79 7.43 -28.85
C SER A 756 0.38 8.88 -29.00
N ILE A 757 0.85 9.73 -28.10
CA ILE A 757 0.83 11.19 -28.15
C ILE A 757 2.27 11.65 -28.35
N GLY A 758 2.57 12.11 -29.56
CA GLY A 758 3.87 12.66 -29.93
C GLY A 758 3.95 14.17 -29.79
N PRO A 759 5.11 14.77 -30.09
CA PRO A 759 5.31 16.21 -30.07
C PRO A 759 4.28 16.97 -30.92
N ASN A 760 3.95 18.20 -30.50
CA ASN A 760 2.98 19.08 -31.16
C ASN A 760 1.57 18.46 -31.28
N ASN A 761 1.09 17.82 -30.19
CA ASN A 761 -0.25 17.22 -30.12
C ASN A 761 -0.54 16.23 -31.25
N ARG A 762 0.46 15.43 -31.64
CA ARG A 762 0.33 14.49 -32.74
C ARG A 762 -0.07 13.12 -32.20
N ILE A 763 -1.34 12.78 -32.32
CA ILE A 763 -1.91 11.56 -31.74
C ILE A 763 -2.06 10.50 -32.82
N ARG A 764 -1.60 9.29 -32.53
CA ARG A 764 -1.74 8.15 -33.43
C ARG A 764 -2.33 6.96 -32.67
N VAL A 765 -3.40 6.39 -33.21
CA VAL A 765 -4.02 5.17 -32.69
C VAL A 765 -4.13 4.13 -33.80
N LYS A 766 -3.54 2.95 -33.56
CA LYS A 766 -3.69 1.77 -34.42
C LYS A 766 -4.41 0.68 -33.64
N SER A 767 -5.52 0.22 -34.19
CA SER A 767 -6.31 -0.89 -33.66
C SER A 767 -7.19 -1.47 -34.77
N ALA A 768 -7.57 -2.73 -34.62
CA ALA A 768 -8.51 -3.41 -35.51
C ALA A 768 -9.98 -3.07 -35.22
N ALA A 769 -10.28 -2.43 -34.08
CA ALA A 769 -11.63 -2.03 -33.69
C ALA A 769 -12.30 -1.11 -34.73
N ALA A 770 -13.62 -1.23 -34.88
CA ALA A 770 -14.37 -0.41 -35.82
C ALA A 770 -14.67 0.99 -35.28
N ASN A 771 -14.84 1.12 -33.96
CA ASN A 771 -15.11 2.38 -33.28
C ASN A 771 -13.99 2.68 -32.28
N ILE A 772 -13.52 3.93 -32.27
CA ILE A 772 -12.47 4.41 -31.36
C ILE A 772 -12.86 5.80 -30.84
N SER A 773 -12.90 5.94 -29.52
CA SER A 773 -13.04 7.24 -28.83
C SER A 773 -11.68 7.65 -28.26
N ILE A 774 -11.33 8.92 -28.37
CA ILE A 774 -10.11 9.52 -27.80
C ILE A 774 -10.51 10.62 -26.83
N PHE A 775 -9.98 10.59 -25.62
CA PHE A 775 -10.27 11.54 -24.55
C PHE A 775 -9.02 12.33 -24.20
N LEU A 776 -9.10 13.66 -24.06
CA LEU A 776 -7.91 14.49 -23.80
C LEU A 776 -8.13 15.46 -22.65
N ASN A 777 -7.07 15.73 -21.90
CA ASN A 777 -7.00 16.75 -20.87
C ASN A 777 -5.69 17.57 -21.02
N PRO A 778 -5.55 18.71 -20.32
CA PRO A 778 -4.37 19.57 -20.45
C PRO A 778 -3.05 18.95 -19.99
N ASP A 779 -3.10 17.87 -19.20
CA ASP A 779 -1.89 17.15 -18.77
C ASP A 779 -1.30 16.31 -19.91
N LEU A 780 -2.14 15.86 -20.86
CA LEU A 780 -1.73 15.02 -21.99
C LEU A 780 -1.30 15.82 -23.23
N VAL A 781 -1.92 16.97 -23.49
CA VAL A 781 -1.70 17.77 -24.70
C VAL A 781 -1.78 19.28 -24.43
N ASP A 782 -1.17 20.07 -25.32
CA ASP A 782 -1.17 21.54 -25.23
C ASP A 782 -2.48 22.13 -25.81
N PHE A 783 -3.37 22.62 -24.96
CA PHE A 783 -4.70 23.11 -25.38
C PHE A 783 -4.67 24.39 -26.23
N GLU A 784 -3.53 25.08 -26.31
CA GLU A 784 -3.34 26.25 -27.16
C GLU A 784 -3.01 25.87 -28.63
N LYS A 785 -2.85 24.58 -28.93
CA LYS A 785 -2.50 24.07 -30.25
C LYS A 785 -3.55 23.10 -30.79
N ASN A 786 -3.68 23.06 -32.11
CA ASN A 786 -4.48 22.04 -32.79
C ASN A 786 -3.92 20.64 -32.53
N VAL A 787 -4.81 19.64 -32.51
CA VAL A 787 -4.44 18.21 -32.43
C VAL A 787 -4.44 17.62 -33.83
N SER A 788 -3.39 16.88 -34.14
CA SER A 788 -3.29 16.08 -35.36
C SER A 788 -3.61 14.62 -35.03
N LEU A 789 -4.80 14.17 -35.36
CA LEU A 789 -5.32 12.82 -35.09
C LEU A 789 -5.10 11.91 -36.30
N THR A 790 -4.28 10.86 -36.16
CA THR A 790 -4.14 9.78 -37.14
C THR A 790 -4.73 8.48 -36.60
N VAL A 791 -5.98 8.18 -36.98
CA VAL A 791 -6.78 7.11 -36.39
C VAL A 791 -7.42 6.31 -37.53
N ILE A 792 -7.21 4.99 -37.53
CA ILE A 792 -7.76 4.07 -38.56
C ILE A 792 -7.39 4.51 -40.00
N GLY A 793 -6.17 5.02 -40.19
CA GLY A 793 -5.69 5.49 -41.49
C GLY A 793 -6.33 6.79 -41.99
N ARG A 794 -7.17 7.45 -41.19
CA ARG A 794 -7.68 8.80 -41.45
C ARG A 794 -6.85 9.81 -40.65
N GLU A 795 -6.56 10.94 -41.27
CA GLU A 795 -5.88 12.06 -40.64
C GLU A 795 -6.83 13.25 -40.55
N ARG A 796 -6.91 13.87 -39.38
CA ARG A 796 -7.69 15.10 -39.13
C ARG A 796 -6.86 16.03 -38.26
N VAL A 797 -6.88 17.32 -38.59
CA VAL A 797 -6.32 18.37 -37.74
C VAL A 797 -7.48 19.23 -37.27
N VAL A 798 -7.67 19.32 -35.96
CA VAL A 798 -8.82 20.00 -35.34
C VAL A 798 -8.36 20.87 -34.17
N PRO A 799 -9.01 22.01 -33.91
CA PRO A 799 -8.80 22.76 -32.67
C PRO A 799 -9.27 21.94 -31.46
N ILE A 800 -8.75 22.25 -30.27
CA ILE A 800 -9.22 21.67 -29.01
C ILE A 800 -10.27 22.61 -28.42
N GLU A 801 -11.50 22.13 -28.28
CA GLU A 801 -12.60 22.88 -27.67
C GLU A 801 -13.04 22.17 -26.37
N PRO A 802 -12.61 22.66 -25.19
CA PRO A 802 -13.01 22.09 -23.91
C PRO A 802 -14.53 22.08 -23.72
N SER A 803 -15.08 20.95 -23.30
CA SER A 803 -16.51 20.78 -23.04
C SER A 803 -16.77 20.42 -21.58
N VAL A 804 -17.62 21.21 -20.92
CA VAL A 804 -18.11 20.90 -19.57
C VAL A 804 -18.91 19.60 -19.56
N GLU A 805 -19.71 19.35 -20.59
CA GLU A 805 -20.50 18.13 -20.71
C GLU A 805 -19.61 16.88 -20.78
N VAL A 806 -18.58 16.92 -21.63
CA VAL A 806 -17.61 15.81 -21.74
C VAL A 806 -16.94 15.56 -20.40
N MET A 807 -16.54 16.63 -19.70
CA MET A 807 -15.89 16.54 -18.39
C MET A 807 -16.79 15.93 -17.33
N LEU A 808 -18.04 16.37 -17.23
CA LEU A 808 -18.94 15.88 -16.21
C LEU A 808 -19.45 14.46 -16.50
N GLU A 809 -19.67 14.09 -17.77
CA GLU A 809 -20.01 12.71 -18.15
C GLU A 809 -18.82 11.76 -17.93
N ASP A 810 -17.59 12.21 -18.19
CA ASP A 810 -16.37 11.45 -17.87
C ASP A 810 -16.26 11.16 -16.37
N VAL A 811 -16.41 12.19 -15.53
CA VAL A 811 -16.40 12.02 -14.07
C VAL A 811 -17.55 11.12 -13.61
N ARG A 812 -18.74 11.26 -14.19
CA ARG A 812 -19.90 10.42 -13.85
C ARG A 812 -19.69 8.95 -14.23
N SER A 813 -18.98 8.69 -15.33
CA SER A 813 -18.77 7.34 -15.84
C SER A 813 -17.51 6.66 -15.28
N ARG A 814 -16.43 7.39 -14.98
CA ARG A 814 -15.22 6.79 -14.40
C ARG A 814 -15.10 6.96 -12.89
N GLY A 815 -15.79 7.93 -12.31
CA GLY A 815 -15.61 8.33 -10.91
C GLY A 815 -14.33 9.13 -10.62
N ASP A 816 -13.45 9.32 -11.61
CA ASP A 816 -12.18 10.02 -11.44
C ASP A 816 -12.34 11.54 -11.51
N ARG A 817 -12.61 12.14 -10.35
CA ARG A 817 -12.72 13.61 -10.19
C ARG A 817 -11.37 14.34 -10.26
N GLN A 818 -10.27 13.62 -10.18
CA GLN A 818 -8.93 14.22 -10.08
C GLN A 818 -8.33 14.48 -11.45
N ARG A 819 -8.62 13.58 -12.40
CA ARG A 819 -8.10 13.63 -13.77
C ARG A 819 -9.23 13.54 -14.79
N PRO A 820 -10.17 14.50 -14.82
CA PRO A 820 -11.26 14.46 -15.77
C PRO A 820 -10.77 14.75 -17.18
N PHE A 821 -11.40 14.15 -18.18
CA PHE A 821 -11.16 14.46 -19.60
C PHE A 821 -12.02 15.63 -20.07
N TRP A 822 -11.45 16.53 -20.87
CA TRP A 822 -12.09 17.79 -21.23
C TRP A 822 -12.69 17.73 -22.64
N VAL A 823 -12.15 16.85 -23.48
CA VAL A 823 -12.52 16.73 -24.89
C VAL A 823 -12.60 15.26 -25.29
N ARG A 824 -13.53 14.96 -26.19
CA ARG A 824 -13.74 13.62 -26.77
C ARG A 824 -13.76 13.72 -28.29
N PHE A 825 -13.07 12.81 -28.96
CA PHE A 825 -13.11 12.64 -30.42
C PHE A 825 -13.50 11.21 -30.78
N ASP A 826 -14.54 11.05 -31.59
CA ASP A 826 -15.02 9.73 -32.03
C ASP A 826 -14.65 9.43 -33.49
N PHE A 827 -14.22 8.20 -33.73
CA PHE A 827 -13.85 7.66 -35.04
C PHE A 827 -14.61 6.36 -35.30
N SER A 828 -15.17 6.23 -36.50
CA SER A 828 -15.83 5.01 -36.98
C SER A 828 -15.29 4.61 -38.35
N ARG A 829 -15.05 3.31 -38.54
CA ARG A 829 -14.73 2.69 -39.84
C ARG A 829 -15.92 2.75 -40.81
N GLN A 830 -17.14 2.68 -40.29
CA GLN A 830 -18.36 2.84 -41.08
C GLN A 830 -18.70 4.34 -41.21
N PRO A 831 -19.04 4.81 -42.42
CA PRO A 831 -19.32 6.22 -42.70
C PRO A 831 -20.52 6.77 -41.92
#